data_AF-A0A833WBL6-F1
#
_entry.id   AF-A0A833WBL6-F1
#
_cell.length_a   1.000
_cell.length_b   1.000
_cell.length_c   1.000
_cell.angle_alpha   90.00
_cell.angle_beta   90.00
_cell.angle_gamma   90.00
#
_symmetry.space_group_name_H-M   'P 1'
#
loop_
_entity.id
_entity.type
_entity.pdbx_description
1 polymer ?
#
loop_
_entity_poly.entity_id
_entity_poly.type
_entity_poly.pdbx_seq_one_letter_code
_entity_poly.pdbx_strand_id
1 'polypeptide(L)'
;MKRLGGSSHEDAGEQERGAHLQLARRHRKIVAGSFKGRKALEPEFATPGVVGKLTLSFTTSGPLAKYSRVTCLLPDHGWTLPSAQPNVVLQLPSPNENATTAALPQVKMTWNSTTRTMEFTLLNETVIPGDTPLILVVSGVGTPETATPQGEAIVTTFEKLAVRSTVPTSTRGGQIVDGPAVFTIPKIVPGYISGKKRWSPFNCRPGAVSDVTLAFIVNGKVPSGGKLLIELPPDGWEMEEQPRILLRTPVYHNKPLISAWDCNQHTLEIYLGADGTSIDTKTSVILTVANVKNPNKETMFLAASSDALTVGARLTTLSASGGVIDGPSRVEVTRISELRERDFEVLTKVLDADVAENPPTEDGIVIDRVPELLRRAGLALSDELYQSIVVPCFPVRDTVPIADPEAESTEAATTPRNGRLTREELLNVFALVYAPAYKYGQELRLACGRGHLDLVREWISRGCNPNAGDATGWSALHYAADYGQLDVLNLLVEMNTSQPENGGNGSSTLKTLEIDSRDGHGWTPLMCASANGHIEVIQRLLELGASVSLTSAEHRSALHWAASRGMATAVSVLIAAGTDVNQVDRCGWTPLHCAMLHGNSNCAAVLAEKGANPAAKDKLDYVAQYYGDAAFLSSGKPLQLV
;
A
#
# COMPACT_ATOMS: atom_id res chain seq x y z
N MET A 1 18.03 -105.96 24.99
CA MET A 1 17.88 -106.57 23.66
C MET A 1 16.97 -105.68 22.81
N LYS A 2 17.50 -105.04 21.78
CA LYS A 2 16.73 -104.43 20.67
C LYS A 2 16.81 -105.38 19.47
N ARG A 3 15.64 -105.70 18.91
CA ARG A 3 15.38 -106.35 17.61
C ARG A 3 13.93 -105.98 17.31
N LEU A 4 13.61 -105.16 16.30
CA LEU A 4 13.22 -105.45 14.89
C LEU A 4 12.20 -104.31 14.57
N GLY A 5 11.96 -103.78 13.38
CA GLY A 5 12.33 -104.06 11.99
C GLY A 5 11.25 -103.44 11.07
N GLY A 6 11.65 -103.03 9.85
CA GLY A 6 10.79 -102.74 8.67
C GLY A 6 10.20 -101.32 8.56
N SER A 7 9.98 -100.70 7.39
CA SER A 7 10.34 -100.96 5.98
C SER A 7 9.97 -99.73 5.13
N SER A 8 10.95 -99.09 4.48
CA SER A 8 10.97 -98.73 3.05
C SER A 8 9.62 -98.70 2.29
N HIS A 9 8.96 -97.54 2.23
CA HIS A 9 8.06 -97.12 1.13
C HIS A 9 7.57 -95.68 1.36
N GLU A 10 8.37 -94.65 1.06
CA GLU A 10 7.86 -93.26 1.13
C GLU A 10 8.57 -92.22 0.22
N ASP A 11 9.52 -92.62 -0.64
CA ASP A 11 10.37 -91.65 -1.36
C ASP A 11 9.85 -91.13 -2.72
N ALA A 12 8.71 -91.63 -3.24
CA ALA A 12 8.19 -91.16 -4.53
C ALA A 12 7.20 -89.98 -4.42
N GLY A 13 6.57 -89.77 -3.25
CA GLY A 13 5.58 -88.72 -3.03
C GLY A 13 6.18 -87.37 -2.59
N GLU A 14 7.40 -87.38 -2.03
CA GLU A 14 8.07 -86.15 -1.59
C GLU A 14 8.74 -85.38 -2.73
N GLN A 15 9.16 -86.06 -3.81
CA GLN A 15 9.77 -85.39 -4.97
C GLN A 15 8.75 -84.63 -5.83
N GLU A 16 7.52 -85.12 -5.98
CA GLU A 16 6.44 -84.36 -6.66
C GLU A 16 5.95 -83.18 -5.81
N ARG A 17 5.86 -83.30 -4.48
CA ARG A 17 5.57 -82.17 -3.58
C ARG A 17 6.70 -81.14 -3.57
N GLY A 18 7.94 -81.58 -3.64
CA GLY A 18 9.13 -80.72 -3.78
C GLY A 18 9.17 -79.97 -5.11
N ALA A 19 8.78 -80.62 -6.22
CA ALA A 19 8.67 -79.99 -7.53
C ALA A 19 7.51 -78.97 -7.59
N HIS A 20 6.37 -79.25 -6.94
CA HIS A 20 5.27 -78.30 -6.80
C HIS A 20 5.61 -77.11 -5.89
N LEU A 21 6.43 -77.31 -4.85
CA LEU A 21 6.97 -76.25 -3.99
C LEU A 21 8.06 -75.41 -4.70
N GLN A 22 8.85 -76.02 -5.60
CA GLN A 22 9.79 -75.32 -6.47
C GLN A 22 9.06 -74.51 -7.57
N LEU A 23 7.96 -75.02 -8.12
CA LEU A 23 7.05 -74.26 -8.99
C LEU A 23 6.34 -73.13 -8.21
N ALA A 24 5.98 -73.35 -6.95
CA ALA A 24 5.42 -72.31 -6.08
C ALA A 24 6.47 -71.24 -5.67
N ARG A 25 7.76 -71.56 -5.67
CA ARG A 25 8.85 -70.58 -5.51
C ARG A 25 9.12 -69.72 -6.77
N ARG A 26 8.47 -70.04 -7.90
CA ARG A 26 8.39 -69.15 -9.08
C ARG A 26 7.24 -68.14 -9.00
N HIS A 27 6.51 -68.06 -7.88
CA HIS A 27 5.71 -66.86 -7.62
C HIS A 27 6.69 -65.71 -7.43
N ARG A 28 6.71 -64.82 -8.45
CA ARG A 28 7.48 -63.58 -8.49
C ARG A 28 7.68 -63.05 -7.08
N LYS A 29 8.93 -62.84 -6.68
CA LYS A 29 9.25 -61.85 -5.66
C LYS A 29 8.70 -60.53 -6.21
N ILE A 30 7.45 -60.20 -5.88
CA ILE A 30 6.81 -58.95 -6.31
C ILE A 30 7.54 -57.87 -5.52
N VAL A 31 8.59 -57.34 -6.14
CA VAL A 31 9.30 -56.18 -5.63
C VAL A 31 8.34 -55.01 -5.85
N ALA A 32 7.94 -54.35 -4.76
CA ALA A 32 7.18 -53.12 -4.85
C ALA A 32 7.92 -52.16 -5.79
N GLY A 33 7.18 -51.51 -6.68
CA GLY A 33 7.71 -50.48 -7.54
C GLY A 33 8.24 -49.28 -6.76
N SER A 34 8.89 -48.38 -7.47
CA SER A 34 9.34 -47.11 -6.91
C SER A 34 8.70 -45.94 -7.66
N PHE A 35 8.20 -44.97 -6.89
CA PHE A 35 7.73 -43.72 -7.46
C PHE A 35 8.81 -43.08 -8.34
N LYS A 36 8.41 -42.58 -9.51
CA LYS A 36 9.26 -41.82 -10.45
C LYS A 36 8.90 -40.33 -10.40
N GLY A 37 9.76 -39.48 -10.97
CA GLY A 37 9.51 -38.04 -11.09
C GLY A 37 9.65 -37.25 -9.78
N ARG A 38 9.09 -36.03 -9.77
CA ARG A 38 9.09 -35.14 -8.59
C ARG A 38 8.26 -35.78 -7.47
N LYS A 39 8.82 -35.87 -6.26
CA LYS A 39 8.17 -36.40 -5.04
C LYS A 39 8.08 -35.28 -4.01
N ALA A 40 7.14 -34.37 -4.23
CA ALA A 40 7.00 -33.17 -3.41
C ALA A 40 5.58 -33.08 -2.86
N LEU A 41 5.50 -32.65 -1.61
CA LEU A 41 4.25 -32.30 -0.94
C LEU A 41 4.31 -30.80 -0.60
N GLU A 42 3.59 -29.98 -1.35
CA GLU A 42 3.74 -28.52 -1.32
C GLU A 42 2.48 -27.86 -0.80
N PRO A 43 2.51 -27.23 0.38
CA PRO A 43 1.42 -26.38 0.81
C PRO A 43 1.39 -25.13 -0.07
N GLU A 44 0.20 -24.60 -0.31
CA GLU A 44 -0.06 -23.35 -1.05
C GLU A 44 0.69 -22.18 -0.42
N PHE A 45 0.85 -22.20 0.91
CA PHE A 45 1.64 -21.25 1.67
C PHE A 45 2.65 -22.00 2.55
N ALA A 46 3.93 -21.67 2.43
CA ALA A 46 5.01 -22.25 3.25
C ALA A 46 5.15 -21.49 4.59
N THR A 47 4.03 -21.25 5.27
CA THR A 47 3.95 -20.38 6.45
C THR A 47 3.20 -21.07 7.59
N PRO A 48 3.64 -20.94 8.85
CA PRO A 48 2.98 -21.61 9.97
C PRO A 48 1.53 -21.14 10.21
N GLY A 49 0.66 -22.07 10.63
CA GLY A 49 -0.70 -21.79 11.08
C GLY A 49 -1.66 -21.28 10.01
N VAL A 50 -1.35 -21.44 8.72
CA VAL A 50 -2.20 -21.05 7.59
C VAL A 50 -3.01 -22.25 7.09
N VAL A 51 -4.24 -22.00 6.65
CA VAL A 51 -5.09 -22.99 5.97
C VAL A 51 -5.07 -22.72 4.47
N GLY A 52 -4.76 -23.75 3.67
CA GLY A 52 -4.67 -23.62 2.21
C GLY A 52 -4.80 -24.97 1.50
N LYS A 53 -4.32 -25.02 0.26
CA LYS A 53 -4.22 -26.27 -0.51
C LYS A 53 -2.91 -26.99 -0.21
N LEU A 54 -2.92 -28.31 -0.26
CA LEU A 54 -1.74 -29.16 -0.18
C LEU A 54 -1.64 -30.00 -1.45
N THR A 55 -0.53 -29.89 -2.16
CA THR A 55 -0.32 -30.52 -3.46
C THR A 55 0.67 -31.66 -3.34
N LEU A 56 0.23 -32.88 -3.62
CA LEU A 56 1.05 -34.10 -3.66
C LEU A 56 1.30 -34.49 -5.12
N SER A 57 2.55 -34.34 -5.59
CA SER A 57 2.94 -34.67 -6.97
C SER A 57 3.78 -35.94 -7.02
N PHE A 58 3.44 -36.89 -7.89
CA PHE A 58 4.19 -38.14 -8.08
C PHE A 58 3.91 -38.84 -9.42
N THR A 59 4.74 -39.83 -9.76
CA THR A 59 4.49 -40.75 -10.88
C THR A 59 4.57 -42.19 -10.35
N THR A 60 3.53 -43.00 -10.57
CA THR A 60 3.52 -44.41 -10.16
C THR A 60 4.23 -45.28 -11.18
N SER A 61 4.92 -46.33 -10.72
CA SER A 61 5.57 -47.28 -11.65
C SER A 61 4.58 -48.28 -12.27
N GLY A 62 3.44 -48.49 -11.61
CA GLY A 62 2.37 -49.38 -12.05
C GLY A 62 1.04 -48.66 -12.31
N PRO A 63 0.10 -49.32 -13.00
CA PRO A 63 -1.23 -48.77 -13.27
C PRO A 63 -2.08 -48.68 -12.01
N LEU A 64 -2.94 -47.66 -11.92
CA LEU A 64 -3.90 -47.48 -10.84
C LEU A 64 -5.33 -47.75 -11.35
N ALA A 65 -5.91 -48.87 -10.91
CA ALA A 65 -7.28 -49.26 -11.24
C ALA A 65 -8.31 -48.66 -10.26
N LYS A 66 -9.60 -48.86 -10.53
CA LYS A 66 -10.69 -48.48 -9.62
C LYS A 66 -10.46 -49.05 -8.20
N TYR A 67 -10.64 -48.21 -7.19
CA TYR A 67 -10.41 -48.48 -5.77
C TYR A 67 -8.95 -48.71 -5.37
N SER A 68 -7.98 -48.34 -6.22
CA SER A 68 -6.59 -48.22 -5.77
C SER A 68 -6.50 -47.15 -4.68
N ARG A 69 -5.63 -47.40 -3.70
CA ARG A 69 -5.47 -46.53 -2.53
C ARG A 69 -4.11 -45.87 -2.54
N VAL A 70 -4.06 -44.59 -2.24
CA VAL A 70 -2.82 -43.86 -1.95
C VAL A 70 -2.88 -43.41 -0.51
N THR A 71 -1.92 -43.82 0.31
CA THR A 71 -1.81 -43.35 1.69
C THR A 71 -0.64 -42.38 1.78
N CYS A 72 -0.87 -41.22 2.38
CA CYS A 72 0.15 -40.23 2.69
C CYS A 72 0.16 -40.01 4.20
N LEU A 73 1.20 -40.51 4.86
CA LEU A 73 1.47 -40.28 6.27
C LEU A 73 2.22 -38.95 6.40
N LEU A 74 1.60 -37.98 7.08
CA LEU A 74 2.25 -36.72 7.42
C LEU A 74 3.17 -36.89 8.63
N PRO A 75 4.24 -36.10 8.74
CA PRO A 75 5.13 -36.13 9.88
C PRO A 75 4.39 -35.76 11.17
N ASP A 76 4.95 -36.22 12.29
CA ASP A 76 4.68 -35.69 13.61
C ASP A 76 4.79 -34.17 13.53
N HIS A 77 3.72 -33.44 13.90
CA HIS A 77 3.62 -31.99 14.19
C HIS A 77 2.46 -31.31 13.43
N GLY A 78 1.44 -30.87 14.17
CA GLY A 78 0.59 -29.70 13.88
C GLY A 78 -0.29 -29.65 12.62
N TRP A 79 -0.21 -30.60 11.70
CA TRP A 79 -1.06 -30.61 10.50
C TRP A 79 -2.53 -30.83 10.85
N THR A 80 -3.41 -29.98 10.35
CA THR A 80 -4.86 -30.06 10.56
C THR A 80 -5.60 -30.14 9.23
N LEU A 81 -6.76 -30.78 9.23
CA LEU A 81 -7.65 -30.88 8.07
C LEU A 81 -9.09 -30.55 8.50
N PRO A 82 -9.96 -30.14 7.55
CA PRO A 82 -11.34 -29.81 7.86
C PRO A 82 -12.06 -31.02 8.46
N SER A 83 -12.95 -30.79 9.43
CA SER A 83 -13.80 -31.83 10.01
C SER A 83 -14.88 -32.34 9.03
N ALA A 84 -15.21 -31.54 8.01
CA ALA A 84 -16.07 -31.91 6.89
C ALA A 84 -15.27 -32.64 5.79
N GLN A 85 -15.95 -33.29 4.83
CA GLN A 85 -15.28 -34.00 3.72
C GLN A 85 -14.33 -33.04 2.95
N PRO A 86 -13.01 -33.27 2.99
CA PRO A 86 -12.05 -32.38 2.35
C PRO A 86 -12.20 -32.44 0.83
N ASN A 87 -12.19 -31.27 0.20
CA ASN A 87 -12.29 -31.19 -1.26
C ASN A 87 -10.95 -31.61 -1.88
N VAL A 88 -10.97 -32.74 -2.60
CA VAL A 88 -9.79 -33.33 -3.23
C VAL A 88 -9.98 -33.42 -4.73
N VAL A 89 -8.96 -32.97 -5.48
CA VAL A 89 -8.96 -33.03 -6.94
C VAL A 89 -7.71 -33.76 -7.39
N LEU A 90 -7.88 -34.73 -8.30
CA LEU A 90 -6.77 -35.37 -9.01
C LEU A 90 -6.61 -34.69 -10.37
N GLN A 91 -5.43 -34.14 -10.64
CA GLN A 91 -5.08 -33.47 -11.88
C GLN A 91 -3.99 -34.24 -12.62
N LEU A 92 -4.07 -34.19 -13.96
CA LEU A 92 -2.98 -34.57 -14.86
C LEU A 92 -2.11 -33.33 -15.12
N PRO A 93 -0.80 -33.47 -15.36
CA PRO A 93 0.19 -32.38 -15.39
C PRO A 93 0.05 -31.35 -16.54
N SER A 94 -1.04 -31.35 -17.32
CA SER A 94 -1.23 -30.42 -18.44
C SER A 94 -2.44 -29.50 -18.21
N PRO A 95 -2.24 -28.26 -17.73
CA PRO A 95 -3.23 -27.21 -17.78
C PRO A 95 -2.88 -26.25 -18.93
N ASN A 96 -3.22 -26.60 -20.17
CA ASN A 96 -3.53 -25.56 -21.16
C ASN A 96 -5.04 -25.37 -21.09
N GLU A 97 -5.48 -24.12 -20.90
CA GLU A 97 -6.85 -23.68 -20.59
C GLU A 97 -7.98 -24.14 -21.54
N ASN A 98 -7.74 -25.04 -22.51
CA ASN A 98 -8.75 -25.51 -23.45
C ASN A 98 -8.80 -27.03 -23.69
N ALA A 99 -8.30 -27.86 -22.76
CA ALA A 99 -8.47 -29.32 -22.85
C ALA A 99 -9.83 -29.77 -22.30
N THR A 100 -10.81 -29.80 -23.21
CA THR A 100 -12.08 -30.57 -23.21
C THR A 100 -12.33 -31.53 -22.03
N THR A 101 -13.37 -31.21 -21.24
CA THR A 101 -14.48 -32.08 -20.75
C THR A 101 -14.34 -33.61 -20.83
N ALA A 102 -13.22 -34.19 -20.42
CA ALA A 102 -13.15 -35.57 -19.95
C ALA A 102 -13.29 -35.51 -18.43
N ALA A 103 -14.32 -36.16 -17.88
CA ALA A 103 -14.62 -36.14 -16.45
C ALA A 103 -13.34 -36.38 -15.63
N LEU A 104 -12.93 -35.36 -14.87
CA LEU A 104 -11.77 -35.45 -14.00
C LEU A 104 -11.89 -36.69 -13.11
N PRO A 105 -10.81 -37.48 -12.95
CA PRO A 105 -10.75 -38.59 -12.03
C PRO A 105 -11.37 -38.27 -10.66
N GLN A 106 -12.38 -39.04 -10.25
CA GLN A 106 -12.99 -38.87 -8.93
C GLN A 106 -12.15 -39.56 -7.86
N VAL A 107 -11.80 -38.82 -6.82
CA VAL A 107 -11.07 -39.32 -5.66
C VAL A 107 -11.89 -39.04 -4.42
N LYS A 108 -12.00 -40.04 -3.54
CA LYS A 108 -12.51 -39.86 -2.19
C LYS A 108 -11.35 -39.84 -1.22
N MET A 109 -11.31 -38.85 -0.35
CA MET A 109 -10.30 -38.75 0.71
C MET A 109 -10.91 -39.02 2.08
N THR A 110 -10.17 -39.73 2.93
CA THR A 110 -10.42 -39.82 4.37
C THR A 110 -9.20 -39.39 5.16
N TRP A 111 -9.43 -38.63 6.24
CA TRP A 111 -8.39 -38.19 7.16
C TRP A 111 -8.52 -38.94 8.49
N ASN A 112 -7.42 -39.52 8.97
CA ASN A 112 -7.34 -40.09 10.31
C ASN A 112 -6.34 -39.28 11.14
N SER A 113 -6.87 -38.48 12.08
CA SER A 113 -6.07 -37.60 12.93
C SER A 113 -5.13 -38.35 13.89
N THR A 114 -5.55 -39.51 14.42
CA THR A 114 -4.75 -40.33 15.33
C THR A 114 -3.49 -40.88 14.66
N THR A 115 -3.62 -41.31 13.40
CA THR A 115 -2.51 -41.87 12.61
C THR A 115 -1.88 -40.86 11.65
N ARG A 116 -2.38 -39.62 11.60
CA ARG A 116 -1.98 -38.53 10.68
C ARG A 116 -1.89 -38.97 9.22
N THR A 117 -2.78 -39.87 8.84
CA THR A 117 -2.75 -40.50 7.52
C THR A 117 -3.89 -39.94 6.67
N MET A 118 -3.52 -39.35 5.53
CA MET A 118 -4.44 -39.05 4.45
C MET A 118 -4.56 -40.29 3.56
N GLU A 119 -5.78 -40.76 3.35
CA GLU A 119 -6.06 -41.90 2.49
C GLU A 119 -6.92 -41.46 1.31
N PHE A 120 -6.40 -41.64 0.11
CA PHE A 120 -7.07 -41.35 -1.15
C PHE A 120 -7.52 -42.65 -1.79
N THR A 121 -8.81 -42.78 -2.06
CA THR A 121 -9.41 -43.89 -2.80
C THR A 121 -9.85 -43.41 -4.17
N LEU A 122 -9.27 -43.98 -5.23
CA LEU A 122 -9.65 -43.70 -6.61
C LEU A 122 -11.02 -44.33 -6.93
N LEU A 123 -11.94 -43.55 -7.49
CA LEU A 123 -13.28 -44.00 -7.85
C LEU A 123 -13.49 -44.14 -9.37
N ASN A 124 -12.47 -43.84 -10.17
CA ASN A 124 -12.53 -43.87 -11.63
C ASN A 124 -12.84 -45.27 -12.17
N GLU A 125 -13.67 -45.37 -13.20
CA GLU A 125 -13.88 -46.61 -13.95
C GLU A 125 -12.69 -46.96 -14.86
N THR A 126 -11.96 -45.94 -15.33
CA THR A 126 -10.80 -46.10 -16.23
C THR A 126 -9.50 -46.31 -15.44
N VAL A 127 -8.71 -47.29 -15.86
CA VAL A 127 -7.37 -47.55 -15.29
C VAL A 127 -6.42 -46.43 -15.70
N ILE A 128 -5.77 -45.80 -14.73
CA ILE A 128 -4.68 -44.85 -14.99
C ILE A 128 -3.43 -45.67 -15.35
N PRO A 129 -2.80 -45.46 -16.52
CA PRO A 129 -1.59 -46.17 -16.89
C PRO A 129 -0.43 -45.88 -15.92
N GLY A 130 0.46 -46.86 -15.75
CA GLY A 130 1.75 -46.61 -15.10
C GLY A 130 2.55 -45.55 -15.86
N ASP A 131 3.50 -44.91 -15.18
CA ASP A 131 4.31 -43.81 -15.71
C ASP A 131 3.52 -42.53 -16.05
N THR A 132 2.26 -42.42 -15.62
CA THR A 132 1.46 -41.18 -15.71
C THR A 132 1.76 -40.26 -14.52
N PRO A 133 2.15 -38.98 -14.72
CA PRO A 133 2.32 -38.05 -13.62
C PRO A 133 0.96 -37.66 -13.05
N LEU A 134 0.86 -37.62 -11.73
CA LEU A 134 -0.36 -37.34 -10.99
C LEU A 134 -0.12 -36.23 -9.97
N ILE A 135 -1.12 -35.35 -9.85
CA ILE A 135 -1.13 -34.26 -8.88
C ILE A 135 -2.41 -34.37 -8.06
N LEU A 136 -2.29 -34.69 -6.76
CA LEU A 136 -3.39 -34.68 -5.81
C LEU A 136 -3.41 -33.35 -5.07
N VAL A 137 -4.50 -32.59 -5.19
CA VAL A 137 -4.67 -31.32 -4.50
C VAL A 137 -5.73 -31.46 -3.42
N VAL A 138 -5.36 -31.29 -2.16
CA VAL A 138 -6.26 -31.31 -1.00
C VAL A 138 -6.50 -29.89 -0.53
N SER A 139 -7.75 -29.44 -0.48
CA SER A 139 -8.10 -28.10 0.00
C SER A 139 -8.43 -28.10 1.50
N GLY A 140 -8.10 -27.01 2.18
CA GLY A 140 -8.44 -26.80 3.59
C GLY A 140 -7.44 -27.44 4.57
N VAL A 141 -6.23 -27.75 4.10
CA VAL A 141 -5.17 -28.27 4.97
C VAL A 141 -4.55 -27.12 5.75
N GLY A 142 -4.57 -27.21 7.08
CA GLY A 142 -3.86 -26.32 7.98
C GLY A 142 -2.42 -26.79 8.19
N THR A 143 -1.47 -25.90 7.94
CA THR A 143 -0.06 -26.11 8.27
C THR A 143 0.18 -26.05 9.79
N PRO A 144 1.24 -26.69 10.31
CA PRO A 144 1.63 -26.58 11.72
C PRO A 144 1.80 -25.14 12.19
N GLU A 145 1.44 -24.85 13.44
CA GLU A 145 1.52 -23.49 14.02
C GLU A 145 2.95 -23.02 14.31
N THR A 146 3.88 -23.96 14.44
CA THR A 146 5.30 -23.69 14.66
C THR A 146 6.10 -23.91 13.39
N ALA A 147 7.23 -23.20 13.28
CA ALA A 147 8.20 -23.46 12.23
C ALA A 147 8.63 -24.93 12.29
N THR A 148 8.54 -25.63 11.16
CA THR A 148 8.99 -27.02 11.06
C THR A 148 10.22 -27.10 10.17
N PRO A 149 11.22 -27.94 10.53
CA PRO A 149 12.30 -28.26 9.61
C PRO A 149 11.73 -28.92 8.34
N GLN A 150 12.56 -29.05 7.31
CA GLN A 150 12.17 -29.84 6.14
C GLN A 150 11.70 -31.23 6.60
N GLY A 151 10.44 -31.53 6.31
CA GLY A 151 9.77 -32.74 6.77
C GLY A 151 9.74 -33.81 5.70
N GLU A 152 9.45 -35.04 6.12
CA GLU A 152 9.28 -36.17 5.23
C GLU A 152 7.86 -36.72 5.41
N ALA A 153 7.10 -36.77 4.31
CA ALA A 153 5.88 -37.57 4.25
C ALA A 153 6.19 -38.95 3.68
N ILE A 154 5.55 -39.99 4.21
CA ILE A 154 5.67 -41.34 3.67
C ILE A 154 4.45 -41.63 2.82
N VAL A 155 4.66 -41.84 1.52
CA VAL A 155 3.60 -42.14 0.57
C VAL A 155 3.72 -43.57 0.07
N THR A 156 2.60 -44.30 0.08
CA THR A 156 2.50 -45.68 -0.40
C THR A 156 1.29 -45.83 -1.29
N THR A 157 1.42 -46.51 -2.43
CA THR A 157 0.29 -46.84 -3.31
C THR A 157 -0.04 -48.33 -3.20
N PHE A 158 -1.33 -48.63 -3.15
CA PHE A 158 -1.85 -49.99 -3.04
C PHE A 158 -2.80 -50.27 -4.19
N GLU A 159 -2.70 -51.48 -4.72
CA GLU A 159 -3.66 -52.05 -5.66
C GLU A 159 -4.99 -52.33 -4.93
N LYS A 160 -6.07 -52.35 -5.71
CA LYS A 160 -7.43 -52.72 -5.29
C LYS A 160 -7.43 -53.87 -4.29
N LEU A 161 -8.20 -53.71 -3.21
CA LEU A 161 -8.55 -54.79 -2.29
C LEU A 161 -9.29 -55.90 -3.07
N ALA A 162 -8.58 -56.94 -3.48
CA ALA A 162 -9.21 -58.17 -3.94
C ALA A 162 -9.79 -58.87 -2.71
N VAL A 163 -11.06 -58.61 -2.39
CA VAL A 163 -11.79 -59.37 -1.38
C VAL A 163 -12.01 -60.77 -1.94
N ARG A 164 -11.10 -61.70 -1.64
CA ARG A 164 -11.35 -63.13 -1.78
C ARG A 164 -11.84 -63.64 -0.43
N SER A 165 -12.99 -64.31 -0.41
CA SER A 165 -13.64 -64.85 0.80
C SER A 165 -12.78 -65.86 1.57
N THR A 166 -11.68 -66.33 0.99
CA THR A 166 -10.81 -67.38 1.52
C THR A 166 -9.57 -66.88 2.27
N VAL A 167 -9.38 -65.56 2.44
CA VAL A 167 -8.19 -64.99 3.11
C VAL A 167 -8.56 -64.43 4.50
N PRO A 168 -7.84 -64.81 5.57
CA PRO A 168 -8.03 -64.28 6.92
C PRO A 168 -7.99 -62.75 6.97
N THR A 169 -8.80 -62.15 7.84
CA THR A 169 -8.88 -60.68 8.03
C THR A 169 -7.54 -60.02 8.32
N SER A 170 -6.60 -60.73 8.94
CA SER A 170 -5.27 -60.24 9.32
C SER A 170 -4.28 -60.03 8.16
N THR A 171 -4.56 -60.55 6.96
CA THR A 171 -3.70 -60.42 5.75
C THR A 171 -4.34 -59.58 4.64
N ARG A 172 -5.45 -58.88 4.94
CA ARG A 172 -6.19 -58.05 3.98
C ARG A 172 -5.50 -56.70 3.74
N GLY A 173 -4.32 -56.72 3.14
CA GLY A 173 -3.70 -55.57 2.50
C GLY A 173 -3.76 -55.75 0.98
N GLY A 174 -4.16 -54.72 0.23
CA GLY A 174 -3.93 -54.69 -1.22
C GLY A 174 -2.43 -54.83 -1.52
N GLN A 175 -2.06 -55.35 -2.69
CA GLN A 175 -0.64 -55.44 -3.05
C GLN A 175 -0.05 -54.03 -3.18
N ILE A 176 1.16 -53.82 -2.66
CA ILE A 176 1.86 -52.54 -2.77
C ILE A 176 2.27 -52.36 -4.23
N VAL A 177 1.79 -51.29 -4.87
CA VAL A 177 2.17 -50.91 -6.24
C VAL A 177 3.52 -50.20 -6.19
N ASP A 178 3.64 -49.14 -5.40
CA ASP A 178 4.88 -48.44 -5.08
C ASP A 178 5.05 -48.38 -3.56
N GLY A 179 6.22 -48.85 -3.10
CA GLY A 179 6.55 -48.95 -1.67
C GLY A 179 6.75 -47.60 -1.01
N PRO A 180 6.75 -47.57 0.34
CA PRO A 180 6.80 -46.33 1.12
C PRO A 180 7.99 -45.49 0.66
N ALA A 181 7.68 -44.37 0.03
CA ALA A 181 8.66 -43.43 -0.46
C ALA A 181 8.57 -42.13 0.32
N VAL A 182 9.75 -41.56 0.56
CA VAL A 182 9.89 -40.25 1.19
C VAL A 182 9.52 -39.18 0.17
N PHE A 183 8.59 -38.33 0.57
CA PHE A 183 8.19 -37.11 -0.13
C PHE A 183 8.65 -35.92 0.68
N THR A 184 9.33 -35.01 0.01
CA THR A 184 9.86 -33.82 0.67
C THR A 184 8.72 -32.84 0.93
N ILE A 185 8.59 -32.44 2.19
CA ILE A 185 7.77 -31.30 2.61
C ILE A 185 8.72 -30.10 2.73
N PRO A 186 8.43 -28.96 2.07
CA PRO A 186 9.27 -27.78 2.19
C PRO A 186 9.30 -27.29 3.64
N LYS A 187 10.42 -26.68 4.01
CA LYS A 187 10.58 -26.07 5.34
C LYS A 187 9.50 -25.00 5.54
N ILE A 188 8.70 -25.12 6.59
CA ILE A 188 7.70 -24.13 6.96
C ILE A 188 8.37 -23.16 7.94
N VAL A 189 8.59 -21.93 7.51
CA VAL A 189 9.19 -20.87 8.33
C VAL A 189 8.33 -19.62 8.24
N PRO A 190 8.19 -18.87 9.36
CA PRO A 190 7.65 -17.52 9.29
C PRO A 190 8.39 -16.71 8.23
N GLY A 191 7.63 -15.95 7.46
CA GLY A 191 8.18 -14.95 6.56
C GLY A 191 8.75 -13.75 7.33
N TYR A 192 9.23 -12.77 6.59
CA TYR A 192 9.69 -11.50 7.13
C TYR A 192 8.81 -10.38 6.60
N ILE A 193 8.65 -9.30 7.36
CA ILE A 193 7.92 -8.13 6.88
C ILE A 193 8.90 -7.24 6.12
N SER A 194 8.54 -6.84 4.91
CA SER A 194 9.37 -6.01 4.03
C SER A 194 8.81 -4.58 3.90
N GLY A 195 9.48 -3.72 3.13
CA GLY A 195 9.11 -2.31 2.98
C GLY A 195 9.55 -1.38 4.12
N LYS A 196 9.19 -0.11 4.01
CA LYS A 196 9.51 0.96 4.98
C LYS A 196 8.61 0.85 6.22
N LYS A 197 8.95 -0.06 7.14
CA LYS A 197 8.28 -0.32 8.42
C LYS A 197 8.46 0.84 9.40
N ARG A 198 7.81 1.97 9.13
CA ARG A 198 8.01 3.20 9.89
C ARG A 198 6.73 3.64 10.59
N TRP A 199 6.79 3.79 11.91
CA TRP A 199 5.75 4.39 12.75
C TRP A 199 5.93 5.91 12.74
N SER A 200 5.07 6.63 12.04
CA SER A 200 5.20 8.06 11.79
C SER A 200 3.95 8.83 12.25
N PRO A 201 4.01 9.58 13.37
CA PRO A 201 2.92 10.43 13.81
C PRO A 201 2.72 11.62 12.87
N PHE A 202 1.48 12.12 12.84
CA PHE A 202 1.12 13.26 12.01
C PHE A 202 1.56 14.57 12.65
N ASN A 203 1.44 14.68 13.97
CA ASN A 203 2.01 15.79 14.73
C ASN A 203 3.29 15.31 15.42
N CYS A 204 4.36 16.09 15.34
CA CYS A 204 5.67 15.77 15.92
C CYS A 204 5.95 16.59 17.20
N ARG A 205 4.93 17.12 17.85
CA ARG A 205 5.06 17.73 19.18
C ARG A 205 5.03 16.63 20.26
N PRO A 206 5.95 16.65 21.24
CA PRO A 206 5.87 15.75 22.40
C PRO A 206 4.56 15.97 23.16
N GLY A 207 3.88 14.90 23.54
CA GLY A 207 2.57 14.97 24.21
C GLY A 207 1.39 15.36 23.31
N ALA A 208 1.61 15.66 22.02
CA ALA A 208 0.51 15.95 21.11
C ALA A 208 -0.25 14.68 20.72
N VAL A 209 -1.57 14.83 20.56
CA VAL A 209 -2.45 13.79 20.05
C VAL A 209 -2.58 13.97 18.54
N SER A 210 -2.28 12.94 17.77
CA SER A 210 -2.43 12.93 16.32
C SER A 210 -2.48 11.52 15.77
N ASP A 211 -2.96 11.37 14.55
CA ASP A 211 -2.93 10.07 13.91
C ASP A 211 -1.50 9.63 13.61
N VAL A 212 -1.28 8.32 13.60
CA VAL A 212 -0.03 7.71 13.21
C VAL A 212 -0.25 6.84 11.99
N THR A 213 0.70 6.89 11.06
CA THR A 213 0.75 5.95 9.94
C THR A 213 1.87 4.94 10.11
N LEU A 214 1.57 3.68 9.80
CA LEU A 214 2.53 2.58 9.69
C LEU A 214 2.36 1.89 8.33
N ALA A 215 3.37 1.99 7.47
CA ALA A 215 3.40 1.31 6.17
C ALA A 215 4.33 0.09 6.22
N PHE A 216 3.98 -0.99 5.53
CA PHE A 216 4.81 -2.20 5.39
C PHE A 216 4.30 -3.08 4.25
N ILE A 217 5.07 -4.11 3.90
CA ILE A 217 4.69 -5.12 2.91
C ILE A 217 4.67 -6.48 3.62
N VAL A 218 3.50 -7.11 3.65
CA VAL A 218 3.38 -8.50 4.11
C VAL A 218 3.92 -9.45 3.06
N ASN A 219 4.63 -10.50 3.46
CA ASN A 219 5.13 -11.51 2.53
C ASN A 219 4.27 -12.78 2.58
N GLY A 220 3.80 -13.16 3.78
CA GLY A 220 2.79 -14.17 3.97
C GLY A 220 1.37 -13.63 3.80
N LYS A 221 0.44 -14.50 3.40
CA LYS A 221 -0.99 -14.17 3.35
C LYS A 221 -1.54 -14.14 4.78
N VAL A 222 -2.08 -13.02 5.21
CA VAL A 222 -2.78 -12.89 6.49
C VAL A 222 -4.26 -13.25 6.27
N PRO A 223 -4.74 -14.39 6.78
CA PRO A 223 -6.10 -14.86 6.52
C PRO A 223 -7.13 -14.02 7.31
N SER A 224 -8.42 -14.18 6.94
CA SER A 224 -9.53 -13.67 7.75
C SER A 224 -9.52 -14.31 9.14
N GLY A 225 -9.78 -13.51 10.17
CA GLY A 225 -9.57 -13.87 11.57
C GLY A 225 -8.11 -13.75 12.05
N GLY A 226 -7.15 -13.49 11.15
CA GLY A 226 -5.77 -13.22 11.53
C GLY A 226 -5.61 -11.88 12.27
N LYS A 227 -4.44 -11.68 12.88
CA LYS A 227 -4.14 -10.45 13.63
C LYS A 227 -2.79 -9.83 13.25
N LEU A 228 -2.71 -8.52 13.36
CA LEU A 228 -1.47 -7.75 13.28
C LEU A 228 -1.14 -7.29 14.71
N LEU A 229 0.06 -7.62 15.16
CA LEU A 229 0.54 -7.32 16.50
C LEU A 229 1.65 -6.27 16.39
N ILE A 230 1.44 -5.10 17.00
CA ILE A 230 2.43 -4.03 17.05
C ILE A 230 2.84 -3.82 18.50
N GLU A 231 4.07 -4.16 18.82
CA GLU A 231 4.68 -3.89 20.13
C GLU A 231 5.41 -2.55 20.02
N LEU A 232 5.02 -1.56 20.81
CA LEU A 232 5.68 -0.26 20.88
C LEU A 232 6.63 -0.22 22.07
N PRO A 233 7.66 0.65 22.06
CA PRO A 233 8.47 0.90 23.24
C PRO A 233 7.60 1.38 24.41
N PRO A 234 7.99 1.08 25.66
CA PRO A 234 7.23 1.48 26.84
C PRO A 234 7.15 2.99 27.05
N ASP A 235 7.94 3.75 26.29
CA ASP A 235 8.06 5.19 26.41
C ASP A 235 6.87 5.90 25.78
N GLY A 236 5.80 6.08 26.56
CA GLY A 236 4.88 7.24 26.47
C GLY A 236 3.94 7.33 25.28
N TRP A 237 3.84 6.31 24.43
CA TRP A 237 2.78 6.24 23.41
C TRP A 237 1.48 5.85 24.09
N GLU A 238 0.51 6.76 24.09
CA GLU A 238 -0.81 6.52 24.68
C GLU A 238 -1.88 6.57 23.58
N MET A 239 -2.89 5.71 23.67
CA MET A 239 -4.07 5.72 22.82
C MET A 239 -5.25 5.17 23.60
N GLU A 240 -6.47 5.31 23.06
CA GLU A 240 -7.68 4.74 23.65
C GLU A 240 -7.60 3.20 23.71
N GLU A 241 -8.35 2.56 24.61
CA GLU A 241 -8.38 1.08 24.73
C GLU A 241 -8.76 0.38 23.43
N GLN A 242 -9.59 1.02 22.61
CA GLN A 242 -9.98 0.56 21.28
C GLN A 242 -9.72 1.68 20.25
N PRO A 243 -8.46 1.88 19.84
CA PRO A 243 -8.14 2.96 18.93
C PRO A 243 -8.75 2.68 17.57
N ARG A 244 -9.20 3.73 16.86
CA ARG A 244 -9.74 3.56 15.50
C ARG A 244 -8.60 3.32 14.52
N ILE A 245 -8.64 2.19 13.82
CA ILE A 245 -7.62 1.83 12.82
C ILE A 245 -8.24 1.73 11.44
N LEU A 246 -7.61 2.38 10.46
CA LEU A 246 -7.98 2.32 9.05
C LEU A 246 -6.92 1.54 8.27
N LEU A 247 -7.36 0.49 7.59
CA LEU A 247 -6.56 -0.32 6.68
C LEU A 247 -6.65 0.23 5.26
N ARG A 248 -5.50 0.50 4.65
CA ARG A 248 -5.34 0.79 3.22
C ARG A 248 -4.47 -0.28 2.57
N THR A 249 -5.02 -0.93 1.55
CA THR A 249 -4.32 -1.86 0.64
C THR A 249 -4.79 -1.56 -0.80
N PRO A 250 -4.25 -2.21 -1.83
CA PRO A 250 -4.80 -2.10 -3.19
C PRO A 250 -6.27 -2.53 -3.32
N VAL A 251 -6.77 -3.34 -2.37
CA VAL A 251 -8.14 -3.87 -2.35
C VAL A 251 -9.05 -3.08 -1.42
N TYR A 252 -8.52 -2.63 -0.27
CA TYR A 252 -9.29 -1.95 0.76
C TYR A 252 -8.86 -0.49 0.86
N HIS A 253 -9.78 0.45 0.64
CA HIS A 253 -9.53 1.88 0.82
C HIS A 253 -10.14 2.33 2.16
N ASN A 254 -9.34 2.49 3.21
CA ASN A 254 -9.77 2.93 4.54
C ASN A 254 -10.75 1.99 5.26
N LYS A 255 -10.57 0.67 5.14
CA LYS A 255 -11.42 -0.27 5.84
C LYS A 255 -11.17 -0.17 7.36
N PRO A 256 -12.19 0.12 8.19
CA PRO A 256 -12.00 0.13 9.63
C PRO A 256 -11.73 -1.29 10.14
N LEU A 257 -10.74 -1.43 11.02
CA LEU A 257 -10.41 -2.67 11.70
C LEU A 257 -10.74 -2.58 13.19
N ILE A 258 -10.99 -3.73 13.79
CA ILE A 258 -11.15 -3.85 15.24
C ILE A 258 -9.74 -3.90 15.85
N SER A 259 -9.54 -3.19 16.95
CA SER A 259 -8.27 -3.13 17.65
C SER A 259 -8.43 -3.07 19.15
N ALA A 260 -7.39 -3.51 19.85
CA ALA A 260 -7.25 -3.41 21.29
C ALA A 260 -5.85 -2.91 21.63
N TRP A 261 -5.77 -1.90 22.47
CA TRP A 261 -4.51 -1.39 23.03
C TRP A 261 -4.36 -1.84 24.48
N ASP A 262 -3.31 -2.59 24.77
CA ASP A 262 -2.89 -2.89 26.14
C ASP A 262 -1.78 -1.93 26.55
N CYS A 263 -2.12 -0.97 27.41
CA CYS A 263 -1.19 0.03 27.92
C CYS A 263 -0.11 -0.55 28.84
N ASN A 264 -0.35 -1.69 29.50
CA ASN A 264 0.63 -2.34 30.37
C ASN A 264 1.66 -3.14 29.55
N GLN A 265 1.21 -3.73 28.45
CA GLN A 265 2.07 -4.49 27.53
C GLN A 265 2.62 -3.64 26.38
N HIS A 266 2.22 -2.38 26.28
CA HIS A 266 2.53 -1.48 25.16
C HIS A 266 2.27 -2.13 23.79
N THR A 267 1.17 -2.87 23.70
CA THR A 267 0.87 -3.74 22.58
C THR A 267 -0.45 -3.35 21.95
N LEU A 268 -0.40 -3.09 20.64
CA LEU A 268 -1.56 -2.82 19.81
C LEU A 268 -1.88 -4.08 19.00
N GLU A 269 -3.02 -4.69 19.32
CA GLU A 269 -3.58 -5.80 18.57
C GLU A 269 -4.61 -5.30 17.57
N ILE A 270 -4.49 -5.74 16.32
CA ILE A 270 -5.38 -5.36 15.22
C ILE A 270 -5.94 -6.63 14.59
N TYR A 271 -7.26 -6.75 14.55
CA TYR A 271 -7.96 -7.95 14.14
C TYR A 271 -8.52 -7.78 12.72
N LEU A 272 -8.18 -8.71 11.82
CA LEU A 272 -8.86 -8.86 10.54
C LEU A 272 -10.15 -9.62 10.80
N GLY A 273 -11.30 -8.96 10.62
CA GLY A 273 -12.61 -9.54 10.91
C GLY A 273 -12.87 -10.88 10.22
N ALA A 274 -13.82 -11.66 10.75
CA ALA A 274 -14.32 -12.90 10.13
C ALA A 274 -15.23 -12.63 8.91
N ASP A 275 -15.31 -11.37 8.46
CA ASP A 275 -16.12 -10.88 7.35
C ASP A 275 -15.47 -11.13 5.96
N GLY A 276 -14.49 -12.03 5.90
CA GLY A 276 -13.75 -12.33 4.68
C GLY A 276 -12.58 -11.37 4.39
N THR A 277 -12.26 -10.44 5.29
CA THR A 277 -11.08 -9.58 5.14
C THR A 277 -9.80 -10.41 5.20
N SER A 278 -9.01 -10.40 4.13
CA SER A 278 -7.69 -11.04 4.13
C SER A 278 -6.67 -10.16 3.42
N ILE A 279 -5.40 -10.27 3.82
CA ILE A 279 -4.30 -9.56 3.18
C ILE A 279 -3.49 -10.58 2.40
N ASP A 280 -3.49 -10.48 1.07
CA ASP A 280 -2.76 -11.43 0.22
C ASP A 280 -1.24 -11.29 0.33
N THR A 281 -0.52 -12.30 -0.14
CA THR A 281 0.96 -12.29 -0.17
C THR A 281 1.48 -11.08 -0.96
N LYS A 282 2.62 -10.53 -0.52
CA LYS A 282 3.30 -9.38 -1.16
C LYS A 282 2.44 -8.12 -1.27
N THR A 283 1.47 -7.94 -0.37
CA THR A 283 0.59 -6.77 -0.38
C THR A 283 1.22 -5.61 0.39
N SER A 284 1.20 -4.42 -0.21
CA SER A 284 1.50 -3.17 0.49
C SER A 284 0.34 -2.80 1.41
N VAL A 285 0.64 -2.66 2.70
CA VAL A 285 -0.31 -2.33 3.76
C VAL A 285 0.07 -0.98 4.35
N ILE A 286 -0.92 -0.10 4.50
CA ILE A 286 -0.80 1.15 5.23
C ILE A 286 -1.89 1.13 6.30
N LEU A 287 -1.47 1.25 7.56
CA LEU A 287 -2.35 1.39 8.70
C LEU A 287 -2.32 2.84 9.17
N THR A 288 -3.50 3.43 9.37
CA THR A 288 -3.64 4.71 10.06
C THR A 288 -4.31 4.46 11.40
N VAL A 289 -3.60 4.74 12.49
CA VAL A 289 -4.09 4.65 13.87
C VAL A 289 -4.48 6.05 14.31
N ALA A 290 -5.75 6.27 14.61
CA ALA A 290 -6.23 7.59 14.98
C ALA A 290 -5.93 7.95 16.43
N ASN A 291 -5.81 9.25 16.73
CA ASN A 291 -5.73 9.81 18.09
C ASN A 291 -4.63 9.20 18.97
N VAL A 292 -3.43 8.98 18.42
CA VAL A 292 -2.29 8.52 19.20
C VAL A 292 -1.61 9.72 19.86
N LYS A 293 -1.45 9.67 21.17
CA LYS A 293 -0.69 10.65 21.94
C LYS A 293 0.80 10.29 21.92
N ASN A 294 1.59 11.25 21.49
CA ASN A 294 3.04 11.12 21.45
C ASN A 294 3.64 11.13 22.86
N PRO A 295 4.80 10.49 23.05
CA PRO A 295 5.56 10.58 24.29
C PRO A 295 5.92 12.03 24.63
N ASN A 296 5.91 12.38 25.92
CA ASN A 296 6.25 13.73 26.40
C ASN A 296 7.76 14.05 26.34
N LYS A 297 8.63 13.04 26.21
CA LYS A 297 10.08 13.17 26.10
C LYS A 297 10.58 12.35 24.92
N GLU A 298 11.60 12.83 24.24
CA GLU A 298 12.28 12.03 23.21
C GLU A 298 13.07 10.92 23.87
N THR A 299 12.86 9.70 23.41
CA THR A 299 13.66 8.56 23.82
C THR A 299 15.05 8.68 23.17
N MET A 300 16.04 9.18 23.90
CA MET A 300 17.44 9.09 23.48
C MET A 300 17.89 7.63 23.53
N PHE A 301 17.85 6.94 22.40
CA PHE A 301 18.51 5.65 22.23
C PHE A 301 20.00 5.87 21.97
N LEU A 302 20.77 6.07 23.05
CA LEU A 302 22.23 5.91 22.99
C LEU A 302 22.53 4.41 22.86
N ALA A 303 22.98 3.99 21.67
CA ALA A 303 23.61 2.71 21.47
C ALA A 303 24.98 2.71 22.16
N ALA A 304 25.01 2.51 23.47
CA ALA A 304 26.25 2.39 24.24
C ALA A 304 26.05 1.46 25.43
N SER A 305 26.01 0.15 25.17
CA SER A 305 26.54 -0.94 26.01
C SER A 305 25.80 -2.25 25.71
N SER A 306 26.54 -3.35 25.80
CA SER A 306 26.30 -4.58 25.09
C SER A 306 25.43 -5.62 25.81
N ASP A 307 24.59 -5.29 26.79
CA ASP A 307 23.92 -6.38 27.55
C ASP A 307 22.57 -6.05 28.25
N ALA A 308 21.70 -5.24 27.64
CA ALA A 308 20.29 -5.18 28.05
C ALA A 308 19.35 -5.14 26.84
N LEU A 309 18.31 -5.97 26.85
CA LEU A 309 17.33 -6.13 25.76
C LEU A 309 16.82 -4.77 25.24
N THR A 310 17.20 -4.46 24.01
CA THR A 310 16.88 -3.22 23.31
C THR A 310 15.44 -3.26 22.75
N VAL A 311 14.51 -2.59 23.43
CA VAL A 311 13.07 -2.56 23.08
C VAL A 311 12.80 -1.54 21.97
N GLY A 312 13.13 -1.89 20.72
CA GLY A 312 12.60 -1.18 19.54
C GLY A 312 11.21 -1.71 19.19
N ALA A 313 10.36 -0.89 18.54
CA ALA A 313 9.04 -1.35 18.10
C ALA A 313 9.13 -2.57 17.19
N ARG A 314 8.14 -3.46 17.28
CA ARG A 314 8.07 -4.70 16.49
C ARG A 314 6.69 -4.85 15.88
N LEU A 315 6.67 -5.43 14.69
CA LEU A 315 5.46 -5.82 13.99
C LEU A 315 5.52 -7.30 13.67
N THR A 316 4.44 -8.00 14.00
CA THR A 316 4.26 -9.42 13.74
C THR A 316 2.88 -9.62 13.13
N THR A 317 2.80 -10.42 12.06
CA THR A 317 1.52 -10.85 11.50
C THR A 317 1.24 -12.28 11.94
N LEU A 318 0.01 -12.55 12.34
CA LEU A 318 -0.42 -13.80 12.98
C LEU A 318 -1.65 -14.36 12.27
N SER A 319 -1.73 -15.69 12.21
CA SER A 319 -2.88 -16.40 11.68
C SER A 319 -4.07 -16.34 12.64
N ALA A 320 -5.23 -16.82 12.20
CA ALA A 320 -6.42 -16.90 13.04
C ALA A 320 -6.26 -17.82 14.26
N SER A 321 -5.31 -18.77 14.21
CA SER A 321 -4.98 -19.64 15.33
C SER A 321 -3.83 -19.12 16.20
N GLY A 322 -3.23 -17.97 15.83
CA GLY A 322 -2.11 -17.35 16.56
C GLY A 322 -0.71 -17.78 16.07
N GLY A 323 -0.61 -18.56 15.00
CA GLY A 323 0.68 -18.93 14.38
C GLY A 323 1.34 -17.72 13.72
N VAL A 324 2.67 -17.63 13.80
CA VAL A 324 3.43 -16.50 13.23
C VAL A 324 3.54 -16.62 11.72
N ILE A 325 2.96 -15.65 11.01
CA ILE A 325 2.96 -15.57 9.54
C ILE A 325 4.23 -14.85 9.08
N ASP A 326 4.40 -13.59 9.47
CA ASP A 326 5.60 -12.78 9.23
C ASP A 326 6.08 -12.13 10.54
N GLY A 327 7.39 -12.12 10.79
CA GLY A 327 7.99 -11.40 11.93
C GLY A 327 8.41 -12.28 13.12
N PRO A 328 8.80 -11.69 14.26
CA PRO A 328 8.76 -10.25 14.56
C PRO A 328 9.78 -9.45 13.74
N SER A 329 9.33 -8.36 13.13
CA SER A 329 10.16 -7.44 12.37
C SER A 329 10.31 -6.12 13.09
N ARG A 330 11.54 -5.60 13.17
CA ARG A 330 11.80 -4.26 13.74
C ARG A 330 11.05 -3.20 12.93
N VAL A 331 10.31 -2.36 13.65
CA VAL A 331 9.66 -1.15 13.16
C VAL A 331 10.51 0.03 13.59
N GLU A 332 10.84 0.87 12.63
CA GLU A 332 11.48 2.15 12.88
C GLU A 332 10.41 3.09 13.47
N VAL A 333 10.55 3.42 14.75
CA VAL A 333 9.74 4.49 15.33
C VAL A 333 10.43 5.79 14.95
N THR A 334 9.75 6.61 14.17
CA THR A 334 10.33 7.87 13.71
C THR A 334 10.64 8.70 14.94
N ARG A 335 11.91 9.11 15.11
CA ARG A 335 12.23 10.02 16.21
C ARG A 335 11.49 11.31 15.99
N ILE A 336 10.89 11.81 17.07
CA ILE A 336 10.21 13.09 17.01
C ILE A 336 11.23 14.20 16.65
N SER A 337 12.51 14.02 17.01
CA SER A 337 13.67 14.81 16.59
C SER A 337 14.06 14.63 15.13
N GLU A 338 14.10 13.43 14.55
CA GLU A 338 14.57 13.23 13.16
C GLU A 338 13.67 13.89 12.09
N LEU A 339 12.37 14.06 12.38
CA LEU A 339 11.45 14.83 11.53
C LEU A 339 11.60 16.34 11.71
N ARG A 340 12.16 16.77 12.84
CA ARG A 340 12.57 18.16 13.11
C ARG A 340 13.94 18.41 12.50
N GLU A 341 14.91 17.52 12.66
CA GLU A 341 16.33 17.74 12.43
C GLU A 341 16.70 18.20 11.02
N ARG A 342 16.05 17.76 9.94
CA ARG A 342 16.49 18.19 8.59
C ARG A 342 16.16 19.66 8.29
N ASP A 343 14.96 20.12 8.65
CA ASP A 343 14.55 21.51 8.44
C ASP A 343 14.99 22.41 9.61
N PHE A 344 15.08 21.85 10.82
CA PHE A 344 15.62 22.52 12.00
C PHE A 344 17.14 22.68 11.93
N GLU A 345 17.91 21.77 11.33
CA GLU A 345 19.36 21.91 11.16
C GLU A 345 19.68 23.07 10.23
N VAL A 346 18.90 23.23 9.16
CA VAL A 346 19.05 24.35 8.23
C VAL A 346 18.67 25.67 8.92
N LEU A 347 17.52 25.72 9.60
CA LEU A 347 17.10 26.91 10.35
C LEU A 347 18.06 27.22 11.51
N THR A 348 18.54 26.20 12.23
CA THR A 348 19.55 26.32 13.30
C THR A 348 20.86 26.87 12.76
N LYS A 349 21.38 26.34 11.64
CA LYS A 349 22.59 26.88 11.01
C LYS A 349 22.43 28.34 10.61
N VAL A 350 21.25 28.72 10.12
CA VAL A 350 20.94 30.11 9.77
C VAL A 350 20.82 31.00 11.00
N LEU A 351 20.20 30.52 12.08
CA LEU A 351 20.12 31.23 13.36
C LEU A 351 21.50 31.40 14.00
N ASP A 352 22.33 30.35 14.00
CA ASP A 352 23.69 30.38 14.54
C ASP A 352 24.60 31.30 13.68
N ALA A 353 24.42 31.30 12.35
CA ALA A 353 25.10 32.25 11.45
C ALA A 353 24.62 33.69 11.67
N ASP A 354 23.32 33.91 11.88
CA ASP A 354 22.77 35.23 12.16
C ASP A 354 23.27 35.81 13.49
N VAL A 355 23.40 34.96 14.52
CA VAL A 355 23.98 35.34 15.82
C VAL A 355 25.47 35.68 15.67
N ALA A 356 26.19 34.99 14.78
CA ALA A 356 27.60 35.30 14.49
C ALA A 356 27.79 36.60 13.69
N GLU A 357 26.87 36.91 12.76
CA GLU A 357 26.86 38.13 11.96
C GLU A 357 26.33 39.35 12.75
N ASN A 358 25.35 39.13 13.63
CA ASN A 358 24.66 40.13 14.43
C ASN A 358 24.61 39.66 15.90
N PRO A 359 25.69 39.87 16.69
CA PRO A 359 25.72 39.43 18.07
C PRO A 359 24.59 40.09 18.87
N PRO A 360 23.72 39.31 19.53
CA PRO A 360 22.56 39.86 20.20
C PRO A 360 22.97 40.70 21.40
N THR A 361 22.47 41.93 21.49
CA THR A 361 22.61 42.80 22.67
C THR A 361 21.73 42.35 23.84
N GLU A 362 20.69 41.55 23.58
CA GLU A 362 19.74 40.96 24.55
C GLU A 362 19.24 39.59 24.04
N ASP A 363 18.79 38.73 24.95
CA ASP A 363 18.31 37.38 24.64
C ASP A 363 17.02 37.41 23.77
N GLY A 364 17.06 36.75 22.61
CA GLY A 364 15.90 36.54 21.72
C GLY A 364 15.93 37.26 20.36
N ILE A 365 15.23 36.67 19.40
CA ILE A 365 15.07 37.04 17.99
C ILE A 365 13.91 38.02 17.84
N VAL A 366 14.13 39.16 17.19
CA VAL A 366 13.05 40.13 16.90
C VAL A 366 12.06 39.51 15.89
N ILE A 367 10.75 39.58 16.19
CA ILE A 367 9.69 38.96 15.38
C ILE A 367 9.77 39.41 13.91
N ASP A 368 10.09 40.67 13.65
CA ASP A 368 10.20 41.25 12.30
C ASP A 368 11.34 40.63 11.46
N ARG A 369 12.34 40.01 12.09
CA ARG A 369 13.47 39.36 11.41
C ARG A 369 13.21 37.89 11.08
N VAL A 370 12.17 37.29 11.66
CA VAL A 370 11.84 35.87 11.45
C VAL A 370 11.57 35.52 9.98
N PRO A 371 10.85 36.32 9.16
CA PRO A 371 10.65 36.02 7.75
C PRO A 371 11.96 35.93 6.94
N GLU A 372 12.91 36.81 7.24
CA GLU A 372 14.22 36.81 6.58
C GLU A 372 15.05 35.58 6.97
N LEU A 373 15.01 35.17 8.25
CA LEU A 373 15.69 33.97 8.73
C LEU A 373 15.11 32.70 8.11
N LEU A 374 13.78 32.62 7.96
CA LEU A 374 13.13 31.51 7.26
C LEU A 374 13.52 31.48 5.77
N ARG A 375 13.59 32.64 5.11
CA ARG A 375 14.02 32.76 3.70
C ARG A 375 15.47 32.32 3.51
N ARG A 376 16.37 32.72 4.39
CA ARG A 376 17.78 32.27 4.43
C ARG A 376 17.90 30.75 4.63
N ALA A 377 16.93 30.15 5.34
CA ALA A 377 16.83 28.70 5.52
C ALA A 377 16.18 27.97 4.32
N GLY A 378 15.86 28.67 3.23
CA GLY A 378 15.23 28.09 2.04
C GLY A 378 13.72 27.84 2.20
N LEU A 379 13.12 28.37 3.28
CA LEU A 379 11.70 28.22 3.60
C LEU A 379 10.97 29.48 3.12
N ALA A 380 10.42 29.44 1.90
CA ALA A 380 9.71 30.56 1.31
C ALA A 380 8.22 30.55 1.69
N LEU A 381 7.83 31.46 2.58
CA LEU A 381 6.43 31.75 2.90
C LEU A 381 6.06 33.09 2.25
N SER A 382 4.84 33.22 1.73
CA SER A 382 4.33 34.54 1.35
C SER A 382 4.11 35.39 2.61
N ASP A 383 4.26 36.70 2.49
CA ASP A 383 4.09 37.62 3.63
C ASP A 383 2.68 37.51 4.22
N GLU A 384 1.68 37.25 3.39
CA GLU A 384 0.29 37.02 3.78
C GLU A 384 0.12 35.72 4.60
N LEU A 385 0.86 34.66 4.25
CA LEU A 385 0.85 33.39 4.97
C LEU A 385 1.56 33.48 6.33
N TYR A 386 2.67 34.22 6.37
CA TYR A 386 3.37 34.52 7.60
C TYR A 386 2.47 35.31 8.57
N GLN A 387 1.81 36.36 8.07
CA GLN A 387 0.91 37.20 8.87
C GLN A 387 -0.36 36.50 9.35
N SER A 388 -0.84 35.48 8.63
CA SER A 388 -2.10 34.80 8.95
C SER A 388 -1.94 33.52 9.80
N ILE A 389 -0.81 32.84 9.73
CA ILE A 389 -0.62 31.56 10.44
C ILE A 389 0.51 31.62 11.47
N VAL A 390 1.54 32.44 11.24
CA VAL A 390 2.71 32.52 12.12
C VAL A 390 2.55 33.64 13.14
N VAL A 391 2.11 34.83 12.70
CA VAL A 391 1.95 36.03 13.55
C VAL A 391 0.87 35.90 14.64
N PRO A 392 -0.33 35.35 14.39
CA PRO A 392 -1.37 35.20 15.42
C PRO A 392 -1.03 34.16 16.50
N CYS A 393 -0.03 33.31 16.24
CA CYS A 393 0.51 32.37 17.21
C CYS A 393 1.61 32.99 18.10
N PHE A 394 1.97 34.25 17.85
CA PHE A 394 2.79 35.05 18.76
C PHE A 394 1.90 35.82 19.74
N PRO A 395 2.29 35.95 21.01
CA PRO A 395 1.45 36.57 22.04
C PRO A 395 1.14 38.05 21.73
N VAL A 396 -0.11 38.44 21.97
CA VAL A 396 -0.68 39.76 21.63
C VAL A 396 -0.17 40.87 22.57
N ARG A 397 0.10 42.05 22.01
CA ARG A 397 0.35 43.30 22.77
C ARG A 397 -0.99 43.93 23.18
N ASP A 398 -1.41 43.78 24.43
CA ASP A 398 -2.46 44.64 24.97
C ASP A 398 -1.84 45.99 25.38
N THR A 399 -2.11 47.04 24.59
CA THR A 399 -1.83 48.43 24.97
C THR A 399 -3.08 49.07 25.55
N VAL A 400 -3.24 49.13 26.88
CA VAL A 400 -4.11 50.10 27.59
C VAL A 400 -3.48 50.45 28.97
N PRO A 401 -3.56 51.70 29.45
CA PRO A 401 -2.58 52.30 30.37
C PRO A 401 -2.94 52.22 31.87
N ILE A 402 -1.88 52.27 32.68
CA ILE A 402 -1.74 52.67 34.10
C ILE A 402 -3.04 52.87 34.90
N ALA A 403 -3.29 51.99 35.89
CA ALA A 403 -3.60 52.35 37.28
C ALA A 403 -3.53 51.13 38.22
N ASP A 404 -3.03 51.39 39.42
CA ASP A 404 -3.05 50.63 40.68
C ASP A 404 -2.03 49.49 40.94
N PRO A 405 -1.11 49.67 41.92
CA PRO A 405 -0.26 48.63 42.46
C PRO A 405 -0.90 48.07 43.73
N GLU A 406 -1.40 46.83 43.71
CA GLU A 406 -1.48 45.91 44.87
C GLU A 406 -2.35 44.70 44.53
N ALA A 407 -1.73 43.64 44.00
CA ALA A 407 -2.19 42.27 44.13
C ALA A 407 -1.07 41.30 43.70
N GLU A 408 -0.29 40.83 44.67
CA GLU A 408 0.55 39.65 44.48
C GLU A 408 -0.35 38.41 44.33
N SER A 409 -0.33 37.78 43.16
CA SER A 409 -0.67 36.36 43.03
C SER A 409 0.22 35.70 41.98
N THR A 410 0.85 34.62 42.42
CA THR A 410 1.84 33.82 41.71
C THR A 410 1.16 32.85 40.74
N GLU A 411 1.08 33.22 39.47
CA GLU A 411 0.96 32.29 38.35
C GLU A 411 2.06 32.62 37.34
N ALA A 412 2.95 31.66 37.05
CA ALA A 412 4.06 31.83 36.12
C ALA A 412 3.55 31.79 34.67
N ALA A 413 2.87 32.86 34.26
CA ALA A 413 2.62 33.23 32.89
C ALA A 413 3.91 33.83 32.30
N THR A 414 4.70 33.05 31.56
CA THR A 414 5.78 33.61 30.74
C THR A 414 5.19 34.26 29.50
N THR A 415 4.71 35.48 29.68
CA THR A 415 4.44 36.45 28.62
C THR A 415 5.79 36.98 28.09
N PRO A 416 6.04 37.06 26.77
CA PRO A 416 7.17 37.81 26.24
C PRO A 416 6.78 39.28 26.24
N ARG A 417 7.26 40.02 27.25
CA ARG A 417 6.99 41.45 27.40
C ARG A 417 7.62 42.36 26.33
N ASN A 418 8.42 41.86 25.37
CA ASN A 418 9.32 42.72 24.58
C ASN A 418 9.38 42.50 23.05
N GLY A 419 8.44 41.79 22.39
CA GLY A 419 8.49 41.65 20.91
C GLY A 419 9.72 40.89 20.38
N ARG A 420 10.32 40.05 21.23
CA ARG A 420 11.43 39.16 20.93
C ARG A 420 11.01 37.73 21.29
N LEU A 421 11.45 36.78 20.48
CA LEU A 421 11.18 35.35 20.61
C LEU A 421 12.44 34.62 21.03
N THR A 422 12.31 33.72 22.00
CA THR A 422 13.38 32.76 22.28
C THR A 422 13.51 31.77 21.11
N ARG A 423 14.69 31.15 21.00
CA ARG A 423 14.95 30.10 20.01
C ARG A 423 13.91 28.98 20.10
N GLU A 424 13.54 28.58 21.31
CA GLU A 424 12.58 27.49 21.55
C GLU A 424 11.16 27.86 21.13
N GLU A 425 10.73 29.11 21.35
CA GLU A 425 9.41 29.60 20.90
C GLU A 425 9.30 29.62 19.37
N LEU A 426 10.34 30.10 18.67
CA LEU A 426 10.36 30.09 17.20
C LEU A 426 10.29 28.66 16.64
N LEU A 427 11.04 27.74 17.25
CA LEU A 427 11.05 26.33 16.89
C LEU A 427 9.72 25.61 17.17
N ASN A 428 9.01 26.01 18.23
CA ASN A 428 7.68 25.51 18.53
C ASN A 428 6.62 26.01 17.53
N VAL A 429 6.68 27.28 17.14
CA VAL A 429 5.80 27.83 16.09
C VAL A 429 6.06 27.12 14.77
N PHE A 430 7.32 26.86 14.42
CA PHE A 430 7.68 26.05 13.26
C PHE A 430 7.07 24.63 13.32
N ALA A 431 7.14 23.94 14.46
CA ALA A 431 6.56 22.59 14.60
C ALA A 431 5.02 22.56 14.53
N LEU A 432 4.34 23.60 15.03
CA LEU A 432 2.88 23.67 15.14
C LEU A 432 2.20 24.16 13.86
N VAL A 433 2.85 25.07 13.14
CA VAL A 433 2.27 25.78 11.99
C VAL A 433 2.90 25.30 10.68
N TYR A 434 4.23 25.19 10.65
CA TYR A 434 4.97 24.95 9.40
C TYR A 434 4.99 23.47 9.00
N ALA A 435 5.25 22.56 9.93
CA ALA A 435 5.32 21.12 9.63
C ALA A 435 3.99 20.53 9.11
N PRO A 436 2.81 20.89 9.65
CA PRO A 436 1.54 20.43 9.08
C PRO A 436 1.25 20.99 7.68
N ALA A 437 1.54 22.27 7.45
CA ALA A 437 1.37 22.90 6.14
C ALA A 437 2.28 22.29 5.05
N TYR A 438 3.49 21.87 5.41
CA TYR A 438 4.49 21.34 4.46
C TYR A 438 4.42 19.80 4.28
N LYS A 439 4.23 19.04 5.36
CA LYS A 439 4.21 17.57 5.34
C LYS A 439 2.85 16.98 4.91
N TYR A 440 1.73 17.66 5.20
CA TYR A 440 0.38 17.25 4.73
C TYR A 440 -0.12 18.03 3.52
N GLY A 441 0.60 19.08 3.10
CA GLY A 441 0.33 19.76 1.82
C GLY A 441 0.41 18.79 0.64
N GLN A 442 1.32 17.80 0.66
CA GLN A 442 1.40 16.77 -0.37
C GLN A 442 0.17 15.86 -0.39
N GLU A 443 -0.28 15.35 0.76
CA GLU A 443 -1.45 14.47 0.84
C GLU A 443 -2.74 15.21 0.46
N LEU A 444 -2.89 16.47 0.88
CA LEU A 444 -3.99 17.34 0.45
C LEU A 444 -3.99 17.53 -1.07
N ARG A 445 -2.86 17.90 -1.67
CA ARG A 445 -2.72 18.10 -3.13
C ARG A 445 -3.03 16.84 -3.93
N LEU A 446 -2.53 15.69 -3.48
CA LEU A 446 -2.81 14.39 -4.10
C LEU A 446 -4.29 14.00 -3.97
N ALA A 447 -4.92 14.25 -2.82
CA ALA A 447 -6.35 14.04 -2.64
C ALA A 447 -7.16 14.97 -3.56
N CYS A 448 -6.72 16.22 -3.74
CA CYS A 448 -7.34 17.18 -4.64
C CYS A 448 -7.28 16.73 -6.10
N GLY A 449 -6.12 16.28 -6.59
CA GLY A 449 -6.00 15.77 -7.97
C GLY A 449 -6.78 14.47 -8.22
N ARG A 450 -6.99 13.65 -7.19
CA ARG A 450 -7.75 12.39 -7.30
C ARG A 450 -9.26 12.53 -7.08
N GLY A 451 -9.76 13.72 -6.74
CA GLY A 451 -11.19 13.91 -6.49
C GLY A 451 -11.70 13.37 -5.15
N HIS A 452 -10.81 13.11 -4.18
CA HIS A 452 -11.19 12.49 -2.91
C HIS A 452 -11.73 13.53 -1.91
N LEU A 453 -12.99 13.93 -2.09
CA LEU A 453 -13.64 15.00 -1.31
C LEU A 453 -13.55 14.81 0.21
N ASP A 454 -13.76 13.59 0.70
CA ASP A 454 -13.76 13.32 2.15
C ASP A 454 -12.38 13.55 2.78
N LEU A 455 -11.33 13.13 2.07
CA LEU A 455 -9.95 13.40 2.49
C LEU A 455 -9.64 14.90 2.40
N VAL A 456 -10.08 15.58 1.34
CA VAL A 456 -9.87 17.03 1.22
C VAL A 456 -10.51 17.79 2.39
N ARG A 457 -11.76 17.45 2.77
CA ARG A 457 -12.43 18.02 3.96
C ARG A 457 -11.65 17.74 5.24
N GLU A 458 -11.22 16.50 5.41
CA GLU A 458 -10.47 16.06 6.59
C GLU A 458 -9.11 16.77 6.72
N TRP A 459 -8.38 16.95 5.62
CA TRP A 459 -7.09 17.63 5.65
C TRP A 459 -7.22 19.13 5.88
N ILE A 460 -8.24 19.77 5.30
CA ILE A 460 -8.52 21.19 5.52
C ILE A 460 -9.00 21.43 6.96
N SER A 461 -9.84 20.55 7.52
CA SER A 461 -10.29 20.67 8.92
C SER A 461 -9.15 20.48 9.93
N ARG A 462 -8.09 19.75 9.55
CA ARG A 462 -6.84 19.63 10.30
C ARG A 462 -5.89 20.83 10.16
N GLY A 463 -6.29 21.88 9.44
CA GLY A 463 -5.53 23.12 9.31
C GLY A 463 -4.52 23.16 8.16
N CYS A 464 -4.62 22.26 7.17
CA CYS A 464 -3.76 22.31 5.99
C CYS A 464 -4.09 23.53 5.13
N ASN A 465 -3.08 24.31 4.74
CA ASN A 465 -3.27 25.45 3.85
C ASN A 465 -3.43 25.00 2.38
N PRO A 466 -4.57 25.25 1.72
CA PRO A 466 -4.77 24.91 0.30
C PRO A 466 -3.92 25.75 -0.66
N ASN A 467 -3.48 26.96 -0.26
CA ASN A 467 -2.62 27.83 -1.07
C ASN A 467 -1.14 27.41 -1.02
N ALA A 468 -0.76 26.48 -0.14
CA ALA A 468 0.64 26.07 -0.03
C ALA A 468 1.11 25.33 -1.30
N GLY A 469 2.17 25.86 -1.92
CA GLY A 469 2.84 25.28 -3.08
C GLY A 469 3.75 24.08 -2.73
N ASP A 470 3.99 23.18 -3.67
CA ASP A 470 5.04 22.15 -3.53
C ASP A 470 6.42 22.72 -3.93
N ALA A 471 7.45 21.87 -4.08
CA ALA A 471 8.78 22.30 -4.48
C ALA A 471 8.82 23.01 -5.85
N THR A 472 7.80 22.81 -6.68
CA THR A 472 7.63 23.49 -7.97
C THR A 472 6.71 24.71 -7.86
N GLY A 473 6.00 24.88 -6.74
CA GLY A 473 5.04 25.96 -6.51
C GLY A 473 3.58 25.56 -6.76
N TRP A 474 3.27 24.28 -7.00
CA TRP A 474 1.90 23.84 -7.26
C TRP A 474 1.06 23.77 -5.97
N SER A 475 -0.05 24.51 -5.95
CA SER A 475 -1.03 24.52 -4.85
C SER A 475 -2.09 23.43 -4.99
N ALA A 476 -2.98 23.27 -3.99
CA ALA A 476 -4.10 22.33 -4.08
C ALA A 476 -5.00 22.58 -5.31
N LEU A 477 -5.14 23.86 -5.68
CA LEU A 477 -5.92 24.27 -6.84
C LEU A 477 -5.26 23.87 -8.18
N HIS A 478 -3.92 23.87 -8.26
CA HIS A 478 -3.22 23.38 -9.45
C HIS A 478 -3.52 21.90 -9.71
N TYR A 479 -3.47 21.08 -8.66
CA TYR A 479 -3.77 19.64 -8.77
C TYR A 479 -5.25 19.41 -9.10
N ALA A 480 -6.18 20.12 -8.44
CA ALA A 480 -7.59 20.01 -8.79
C ALA A 480 -7.85 20.40 -10.26
N ALA A 481 -7.17 21.45 -10.74
CA ALA A 481 -7.33 21.96 -12.09
C ALA A 481 -6.71 21.08 -13.17
N ASP A 482 -5.53 20.50 -12.92
CA ASP A 482 -4.85 19.61 -13.86
C ASP A 482 -5.62 18.31 -14.13
N TYR A 483 -6.30 17.79 -13.10
CA TYR A 483 -7.09 16.55 -13.18
C TYR A 483 -8.59 16.76 -13.37
N GLY A 484 -9.06 18.01 -13.53
CA GLY A 484 -10.46 18.31 -13.87
C GLY A 484 -11.45 18.10 -12.72
N GLN A 485 -11.01 18.26 -11.47
CA GLN A 485 -11.80 17.94 -10.28
C GLN A 485 -12.67 19.13 -9.86
N LEU A 486 -13.81 19.32 -10.53
CA LEU A 486 -14.74 20.42 -10.27
C LEU A 486 -15.28 20.42 -8.83
N ASP A 487 -15.69 19.25 -8.32
CA ASP A 487 -16.25 19.13 -6.97
C ASP A 487 -15.24 19.52 -5.89
N VAL A 488 -13.97 19.14 -6.09
CA VAL A 488 -12.87 19.53 -5.19
C VAL A 488 -12.64 21.02 -5.25
N LEU A 489 -12.65 21.62 -6.45
CA LEU A 489 -12.51 23.05 -6.60
C LEU A 489 -13.62 23.80 -5.87
N ASN A 490 -14.88 23.38 -6.04
CA ASN A 490 -16.01 23.98 -5.34
C ASN A 490 -15.89 23.82 -3.82
N LEU A 491 -15.43 22.67 -3.35
CA LEU A 491 -15.16 22.42 -1.93
C LEU A 491 -14.05 23.34 -1.38
N LEU A 492 -12.95 23.52 -2.13
CA LEU A 492 -11.87 24.43 -1.75
C LEU A 492 -12.35 25.88 -1.67
N VAL A 493 -13.30 26.29 -2.51
CA VAL A 493 -13.93 27.61 -2.45
C VAL A 493 -14.85 27.71 -1.23
N GLU A 494 -15.77 26.75 -1.05
CA GLU A 494 -16.76 26.73 0.03
C GLU A 494 -16.10 26.80 1.42
N MET A 495 -15.05 26.00 1.62
CA MET A 495 -14.32 25.94 2.90
C MET A 495 -13.54 27.22 3.21
N ASN A 496 -13.21 28.02 2.19
CA ASN A 496 -12.55 29.32 2.36
C ASN A 496 -13.54 30.49 2.51
N THR A 497 -14.81 30.33 2.10
CA THR A 497 -15.85 31.38 2.21
C THR A 497 -16.71 31.30 3.48
N SER A 498 -16.66 30.21 4.24
CA SER A 498 -17.65 29.88 5.30
C SER A 498 -17.27 30.28 6.74
N GLN A 499 -16.51 31.35 6.96
CA GLN A 499 -16.23 31.88 8.31
C GLN A 499 -16.67 33.34 8.43
N PRO A 500 -17.92 33.64 8.85
CA PRO A 500 -18.35 34.99 9.13
C PRO A 500 -18.54 35.26 10.65
N GLU A 501 -18.18 36.49 11.02
CA GLU A 501 -18.55 37.29 12.21
C GLU A 501 -18.39 36.71 13.63
N ASN A 502 -17.40 37.23 14.38
CA ASN A 502 -17.72 37.78 15.69
C ASN A 502 -17.04 39.14 15.85
N GLY A 503 -17.85 40.16 16.09
CA GLY A 503 -17.50 41.57 15.98
C GLY A 503 -16.42 42.02 16.96
N GLY A 504 -15.44 42.76 16.43
CA GLY A 504 -14.37 43.37 17.19
C GLY A 504 -13.40 44.11 16.27
N ASN A 505 -13.75 45.35 15.94
CA ASN A 505 -12.89 46.45 15.48
C ASN A 505 -11.45 46.14 14.97
N GLY A 506 -11.29 46.16 13.64
CA GLY A 506 -10.17 46.89 13.04
C GLY A 506 -8.96 46.10 12.52
N SER A 507 -9.16 44.98 11.81
CA SER A 507 -8.39 44.60 10.61
C SER A 507 -9.00 43.33 10.01
N SER A 508 -10.13 43.50 9.31
CA SER A 508 -10.74 42.45 8.48
C SER A 508 -9.88 42.27 7.23
N THR A 509 -9.10 41.18 7.17
CA THR A 509 -8.44 40.74 5.93
C THR A 509 -8.73 39.25 5.72
N LEU A 510 -9.55 38.96 4.72
CA LEU A 510 -10.07 37.64 4.32
C LEU A 510 -9.00 36.54 4.18
N LYS A 511 -9.33 35.31 4.62
CA LYS A 511 -8.73 34.05 4.15
C LYS A 511 -9.24 33.75 2.72
N THR A 512 -8.53 34.18 1.69
CA THR A 512 -8.98 33.97 0.29
C THR A 512 -8.14 32.89 -0.42
N LEU A 513 -8.80 32.01 -1.16
CA LEU A 513 -8.15 31.03 -2.04
C LEU A 513 -7.43 31.75 -3.19
N GLU A 514 -6.15 31.44 -3.43
CA GLU A 514 -5.35 32.08 -4.48
C GLU A 514 -5.62 31.46 -5.86
N ILE A 515 -6.62 32.01 -6.57
CA ILE A 515 -7.07 31.53 -7.88
C ILE A 515 -5.97 31.63 -8.96
N ASP A 516 -5.21 32.73 -8.93
CA ASP A 516 -4.13 33.01 -9.87
C ASP A 516 -2.73 32.65 -9.33
N SER A 517 -2.66 31.69 -8.39
CA SER A 517 -1.38 31.19 -7.86
C SER A 517 -0.47 30.72 -9.01
N ARG A 518 0.84 30.94 -8.87
CA ARG A 518 1.83 30.71 -9.93
C ARG A 518 2.95 29.79 -9.46
N ASP A 519 3.25 28.78 -10.27
CA ASP A 519 4.40 27.91 -10.04
C ASP A 519 5.74 28.56 -10.46
N GLY A 520 6.86 27.88 -10.23
CA GLY A 520 8.22 28.34 -10.59
C GLY A 520 8.45 28.51 -12.10
N HIS A 521 7.56 27.98 -12.94
CA HIS A 521 7.53 28.17 -14.39
C HIS A 521 6.42 29.15 -14.82
N GLY A 522 5.74 29.78 -13.87
CA GLY A 522 4.66 30.73 -14.08
C GLY A 522 3.34 30.11 -14.54
N TRP A 523 3.14 28.80 -14.38
CA TRP A 523 1.86 28.14 -14.64
C TRP A 523 0.82 28.54 -13.61
N THR A 524 -0.42 28.71 -14.07
CA THR A 524 -1.59 28.96 -13.23
C THR A 524 -2.55 27.76 -13.29
N PRO A 525 -3.46 27.61 -12.31
CA PRO A 525 -4.50 26.58 -12.38
C PRO A 525 -5.32 26.62 -13.68
N LEU A 526 -5.61 27.83 -14.18
CA LEU A 526 -6.30 28.02 -15.46
C LEU A 526 -5.50 27.46 -16.65
N MET A 527 -4.17 27.60 -16.66
CA MET A 527 -3.32 27.00 -17.69
C MET A 527 -3.34 25.47 -17.61
N CYS A 528 -3.28 24.88 -16.41
CA CYS A 528 -3.36 23.42 -16.23
C CYS A 528 -4.69 22.85 -16.75
N ALA A 529 -5.81 23.45 -16.36
CA ALA A 529 -7.14 23.04 -16.82
C ALA A 529 -7.28 23.20 -18.35
N SER A 530 -6.76 24.30 -18.91
CA SER A 530 -6.81 24.60 -20.34
C SER A 530 -5.97 23.65 -21.18
N ALA A 531 -4.78 23.28 -20.69
CA ALA A 531 -3.92 22.31 -21.34
C ALA A 531 -4.60 20.92 -21.43
N ASN A 532 -5.36 20.52 -20.41
CA ASN A 532 -6.05 19.22 -20.38
C ASN A 532 -7.48 19.26 -20.92
N GLY A 533 -8.03 20.44 -21.24
CA GLY A 533 -9.36 20.58 -21.81
C GLY A 533 -10.52 20.40 -20.82
N HIS A 534 -10.28 20.65 -19.53
CA HIS A 534 -11.29 20.49 -18.47
C HIS A 534 -12.28 21.67 -18.46
N ILE A 535 -13.24 21.66 -19.38
CA ILE A 535 -14.12 22.80 -19.69
C ILE A 535 -14.86 23.34 -18.47
N GLU A 536 -15.44 22.46 -17.64
CA GLU A 536 -16.21 22.86 -16.46
C GLU A 536 -15.32 23.56 -15.42
N VAL A 537 -14.10 23.07 -15.23
CA VAL A 537 -13.11 23.70 -14.35
C VAL A 537 -12.63 25.04 -14.90
N ILE A 538 -12.41 25.14 -16.22
CA ILE A 538 -12.04 26.41 -16.87
C ILE A 538 -13.14 27.45 -16.63
N GLN A 539 -14.39 27.10 -16.91
CA GLN A 539 -15.53 28.01 -16.68
C GLN A 539 -15.62 28.43 -15.22
N ARG A 540 -15.49 27.48 -14.29
CA ARG A 540 -15.56 27.79 -12.86
C ARG A 540 -14.41 28.68 -12.39
N LEU A 541 -13.18 28.46 -12.86
CA LEU A 541 -12.04 29.33 -12.55
C LEU A 541 -12.26 30.76 -13.08
N LEU A 542 -12.80 30.90 -14.29
CA LEU A 542 -13.14 32.21 -14.87
C LEU A 542 -14.25 32.92 -14.09
N GLU A 543 -15.28 32.20 -13.62
CA GLU A 543 -16.31 32.75 -12.73
C GLU A 543 -15.74 33.25 -11.40
N LEU A 544 -14.70 32.57 -10.89
CA LEU A 544 -13.97 32.96 -9.67
C LEU A 544 -12.97 34.09 -9.91
N GLY A 545 -12.86 34.62 -11.14
CA GLY A 545 -12.02 35.76 -11.47
C GLY A 545 -10.61 35.43 -11.94
N ALA A 546 -10.33 34.18 -12.36
CA ALA A 546 -9.02 33.80 -12.90
C ALA A 546 -8.60 34.68 -14.10
N SER A 547 -7.37 35.18 -14.08
CA SER A 547 -6.88 36.09 -15.12
C SER A 547 -6.42 35.33 -16.36
N VAL A 548 -7.10 35.58 -17.50
CA VAL A 548 -6.72 35.04 -18.83
C VAL A 548 -5.46 35.67 -19.41
N SER A 549 -5.03 36.82 -18.86
CA SER A 549 -3.87 37.57 -19.35
C SER A 549 -2.52 37.05 -18.84
N LEU A 550 -2.54 36.19 -17.81
CA LEU A 550 -1.32 35.63 -17.24
C LEU A 550 -0.65 34.69 -18.23
N THR A 551 0.69 34.70 -18.23
CA THR A 551 1.52 33.89 -19.11
C THR A 551 2.60 33.15 -18.34
N SER A 552 2.95 31.94 -18.77
CA SER A 552 4.10 31.20 -18.22
C SER A 552 5.44 31.94 -18.46
N ALA A 553 6.54 31.39 -17.94
CA ALA A 553 7.89 31.89 -18.17
C ALA A 553 8.30 31.88 -19.66
N GLU A 554 7.59 31.11 -20.49
CA GLU A 554 7.75 31.10 -21.96
C GLU A 554 6.86 32.14 -22.65
N HIS A 555 6.18 33.02 -21.90
CA HIS A 555 5.14 33.93 -22.38
C HIS A 555 3.93 33.22 -23.01
N ARG A 556 3.71 31.94 -22.70
CA ARG A 556 2.54 31.20 -23.18
C ARG A 556 1.34 31.40 -22.25
N SER A 557 0.21 31.82 -22.80
CA SER A 557 -1.06 31.92 -22.10
C SER A 557 -1.84 30.60 -22.11
N ALA A 558 -2.93 30.54 -21.34
CA ALA A 558 -3.84 29.38 -21.33
C ALA A 558 -4.32 29.00 -22.76
N LEU A 559 -4.52 29.99 -23.63
CA LEU A 559 -4.92 29.78 -25.03
C LEU A 559 -3.84 29.07 -25.86
N HIS A 560 -2.56 29.37 -25.62
CA HIS A 560 -1.46 28.68 -26.28
C HIS A 560 -1.44 27.19 -25.93
N TRP A 561 -1.63 26.87 -24.65
CA TRP A 561 -1.63 25.48 -24.17
C TRP A 561 -2.84 24.70 -24.67
N ALA A 562 -4.05 25.29 -24.63
CA ALA A 562 -5.25 24.67 -25.20
C ALA A 562 -5.11 24.41 -26.71
N ALA A 563 -4.54 25.36 -27.45
CA ALA A 563 -4.31 25.23 -28.90
C ALA A 563 -3.24 24.17 -29.23
N SER A 564 -2.13 24.14 -28.47
CA SER A 564 -1.05 23.14 -28.62
C SER A 564 -1.53 21.71 -28.34
N ARG A 565 -2.45 21.52 -27.39
CA ARG A 565 -2.96 20.20 -27.01
C ARG A 565 -4.24 19.76 -27.74
N GLY A 566 -4.81 20.60 -28.61
CA GLY A 566 -5.95 20.23 -29.44
C GLY A 566 -7.31 20.40 -28.78
N MET A 567 -7.39 21.20 -27.72
CA MET A 567 -8.60 21.39 -26.91
C MET A 567 -9.50 22.49 -27.52
N ALA A 568 -10.19 22.20 -28.63
CA ALA A 568 -10.95 23.19 -29.41
C ALA A 568 -12.09 23.87 -28.62
N THR A 569 -12.76 23.13 -27.74
CA THR A 569 -13.81 23.68 -26.87
C THR A 569 -13.20 24.64 -25.83
N ALA A 570 -12.05 24.28 -25.24
CA ALA A 570 -11.34 25.16 -24.31
C ALA A 570 -10.86 26.44 -25.00
N VAL A 571 -10.34 26.34 -26.22
CA VAL A 571 -10.00 27.49 -27.08
C VAL A 571 -11.21 28.41 -27.23
N SER A 572 -12.39 27.87 -27.56
CA SER A 572 -13.61 28.66 -27.74
C SER A 572 -14.02 29.39 -26.45
N VAL A 573 -13.96 28.72 -25.30
CA VAL A 573 -14.30 29.30 -23.99
C VAL A 573 -13.32 30.41 -23.59
N LEU A 574 -12.02 30.19 -23.76
CA LEU A 574 -11.00 31.18 -23.41
C LEU A 574 -11.08 32.43 -24.29
N ILE A 575 -11.37 32.28 -25.58
CA ILE A 575 -11.58 33.42 -26.49
C ILE A 575 -12.83 34.21 -26.07
N ALA A 576 -13.93 33.52 -25.73
CA ALA A 576 -15.13 34.15 -25.23
C ALA A 576 -14.89 34.93 -23.91
N ALA A 577 -13.93 34.47 -23.10
CA ALA A 577 -13.48 35.14 -21.88
C ALA A 577 -12.54 36.35 -22.12
N GLY A 578 -12.30 36.74 -23.38
CA GLY A 578 -11.53 37.95 -23.72
C GLY A 578 -10.03 37.75 -23.84
N THR A 579 -9.56 36.52 -24.08
CA THR A 579 -8.12 36.27 -24.32
C THR A 579 -7.66 36.86 -25.65
N ASP A 580 -6.45 37.42 -25.71
CA ASP A 580 -5.85 37.87 -26.97
C ASP A 580 -5.48 36.67 -27.86
N VAL A 581 -6.24 36.52 -28.95
CA VAL A 581 -6.12 35.44 -29.93
C VAL A 581 -4.76 35.44 -30.65
N ASN A 582 -4.11 36.61 -30.73
CA ASN A 582 -2.85 36.83 -31.43
C ASN A 582 -1.67 37.04 -30.49
N GLN A 583 -1.84 36.81 -29.20
CA GLN A 583 -0.75 36.90 -28.23
C GLN A 583 0.41 36.02 -28.67
N VAL A 584 1.63 36.52 -28.54
CA VAL A 584 2.84 35.79 -28.94
C VAL A 584 3.61 35.30 -27.73
N ASP A 585 4.16 34.08 -27.84
CA ASP A 585 5.08 33.52 -26.86
C ASP A 585 6.52 34.03 -27.05
N ARG A 586 7.46 33.52 -26.25
CA ARG A 586 8.87 33.91 -26.30
C ARG A 586 9.53 33.67 -27.67
N CYS A 587 9.02 32.75 -28.47
CA CYS A 587 9.50 32.45 -29.82
C CYS A 587 8.77 33.24 -30.91
N GLY A 588 7.83 34.11 -30.53
CA GLY A 588 6.97 34.80 -31.48
C GLY A 588 5.82 33.94 -31.99
N TRP A 589 5.55 32.77 -31.36
CA TRP A 589 4.47 31.90 -31.78
C TRP A 589 3.15 32.37 -31.21
N THR A 590 2.14 32.47 -32.08
CA THR A 590 0.74 32.66 -31.67
C THR A 590 0.09 31.31 -31.34
N PRO A 591 -1.08 31.27 -30.68
CA PRO A 591 -1.83 30.03 -30.49
C PRO A 591 -2.10 29.27 -31.80
N LEU A 592 -2.23 29.98 -32.93
CA LEU A 592 -2.39 29.37 -34.25
C LEU A 592 -1.12 28.63 -34.71
N HIS A 593 0.08 29.17 -34.44
CA HIS A 593 1.34 28.45 -34.69
C HIS A 593 1.40 27.15 -33.89
N CYS A 594 1.04 27.20 -32.60
CA CYS A 594 0.99 26.03 -31.74
C CYS A 594 -0.02 24.98 -32.25
N ALA A 595 -1.21 25.39 -32.67
CA ALA A 595 -2.20 24.47 -33.24
C ALA A 595 -1.70 23.81 -34.54
N MET A 596 -1.04 24.57 -35.41
CA MET A 596 -0.48 24.06 -36.68
C MET A 596 0.66 23.08 -36.48
N LEU A 597 1.63 23.42 -35.62
CA LEU A 597 2.77 22.56 -35.33
C LEU A 597 2.35 21.15 -34.86
N HIS A 598 1.27 21.08 -34.08
CA HIS A 598 0.77 19.83 -33.53
C HIS A 598 -0.36 19.19 -34.36
N GLY A 599 -0.71 19.76 -35.53
CA GLY A 599 -1.74 19.21 -36.42
C GLY A 599 -3.20 19.36 -35.91
N ASN A 600 -3.44 20.24 -34.95
CA ASN A 600 -4.74 20.45 -34.30
C ASN A 600 -5.67 21.30 -35.17
N SER A 601 -6.14 20.71 -36.27
CA SER A 601 -6.94 21.38 -37.32
C SER A 601 -8.21 22.05 -36.78
N ASN A 602 -8.90 21.41 -35.82
CA ASN A 602 -10.11 21.97 -35.21
C ASN A 602 -9.82 23.24 -34.40
N CYS A 603 -8.76 23.23 -33.57
CA CYS A 603 -8.35 24.42 -32.82
C CYS A 603 -7.98 25.56 -33.77
N ALA A 604 -7.26 25.25 -34.84
CA ALA A 604 -6.85 26.25 -35.80
C ALA A 604 -8.02 26.82 -36.63
N ALA A 605 -9.01 26.00 -36.97
CA ALA A 605 -10.23 26.47 -37.61
C ALA A 605 -10.96 27.46 -36.71
N VAL A 606 -11.14 27.12 -35.42
CA VAL A 606 -11.75 28.01 -34.42
C VAL A 606 -10.93 29.29 -34.25
N LEU A 607 -9.61 29.19 -34.12
CA LEU A 607 -8.72 30.35 -33.98
C LEU A 607 -8.84 31.28 -35.20
N ALA A 608 -8.82 30.74 -36.42
CA ALA A 608 -8.97 31.51 -37.65
C ALA A 608 -10.35 32.18 -37.75
N GLU A 609 -11.42 31.47 -37.41
CA GLU A 609 -12.79 32.02 -37.36
C GLU A 609 -12.88 33.19 -36.35
N LYS A 610 -12.18 33.08 -35.22
CA LYS A 610 -12.17 34.08 -34.16
C LYS A 610 -11.08 35.15 -34.30
N GLY A 611 -10.50 35.31 -35.50
CA GLY A 611 -9.63 36.45 -35.82
C GLY A 611 -8.14 36.25 -35.55
N ALA A 612 -7.67 35.00 -35.47
CA ALA A 612 -6.24 34.72 -35.50
C ALA A 612 -5.63 35.14 -36.84
N ASN A 613 -4.50 35.83 -36.81
CA ASN A 613 -3.79 36.31 -37.99
C ASN A 613 -2.93 35.18 -38.60
N PRO A 614 -3.31 34.62 -39.77
CA PRO A 614 -2.53 33.55 -40.41
C PRO A 614 -1.21 34.05 -41.01
N ALA A 615 -1.06 35.37 -41.19
CA ALA A 615 0.16 35.99 -41.71
C ALA A 615 1.12 36.45 -40.59
N ALA A 616 0.78 36.21 -39.31
CA ALA A 616 1.71 36.43 -38.22
C ALA A 616 2.94 35.55 -38.42
N LYS A 617 4.12 36.14 -38.25
CA LYS A 617 5.40 35.46 -38.40
C LYS A 617 6.07 35.30 -37.04
N ASP A 618 6.73 34.16 -36.86
CA ASP A 618 7.56 33.91 -35.69
C ASP A 618 8.93 34.61 -35.79
N LYS A 619 9.78 34.39 -34.78
CA LYS A 619 11.15 34.95 -34.76
C LYS A 619 12.07 34.40 -35.86
N LEU A 620 11.69 33.32 -36.53
CA LEU A 620 12.40 32.73 -37.67
C LEU A 620 11.81 33.16 -39.02
N ASP A 621 10.87 34.11 -39.01
CA ASP A 621 10.15 34.63 -40.17
C ASP A 621 9.22 33.60 -40.85
N TYR A 622 8.87 32.52 -40.15
CA TYR A 622 7.91 31.51 -40.62
C TYR A 622 6.49 31.82 -40.16
N VAL A 623 5.51 31.59 -41.04
CA VAL A 623 4.07 31.67 -40.72
C VAL A 623 3.56 30.34 -40.18
N ALA A 624 2.41 30.34 -39.49
CA ALA A 624 1.82 29.13 -38.92
C ALA A 624 1.64 27.98 -39.93
N GLN A 625 1.30 28.28 -41.19
CA GLN A 625 1.13 27.29 -42.27
C GLN A 625 2.41 26.53 -42.65
N TYR A 626 3.58 27.06 -42.29
CA TYR A 626 4.84 26.34 -42.50
C TYR A 626 4.94 25.10 -41.61
N TYR A 627 4.32 25.13 -40.43
CA TYR A 627 4.44 24.09 -39.40
C TYR A 627 3.35 23.01 -39.48
N GLY A 628 2.33 23.18 -40.32
CA GLY A 628 1.23 22.22 -40.45
C GLY A 628 0.37 22.46 -41.70
N ASP A 629 -0.35 21.42 -42.14
CA ASP A 629 -1.20 21.48 -43.33
C ASP A 629 -2.40 22.42 -43.12
N ALA A 630 -2.55 23.41 -44.00
CA ALA A 630 -3.59 24.44 -43.96
C ALA A 630 -4.80 24.14 -44.86
N ALA A 631 -4.94 22.92 -45.39
CA ALA A 631 -6.02 22.53 -46.30
C ALA A 631 -7.44 22.84 -45.77
N PHE A 632 -7.64 22.84 -44.44
CA PHE A 632 -8.94 23.16 -43.84
C PHE A 632 -9.24 24.67 -43.82
N LEU A 633 -8.23 25.55 -43.75
CA LEU A 633 -8.38 27.02 -43.81
C LEU A 633 -8.86 27.50 -45.20
N SER A 634 -8.57 26.73 -46.24
CA SER A 634 -8.96 27.01 -47.63
C SER A 634 -10.33 26.43 -48.01
N SER A 635 -10.93 25.59 -47.16
CA SER A 635 -12.13 24.81 -47.50
C SER A 635 -13.47 25.54 -47.29
N GLY A 636 -13.50 26.68 -46.61
CA GLY A 636 -14.70 27.55 -46.47
C GLY A 636 -15.96 26.89 -45.88
N LYS A 637 -15.87 25.67 -45.35
CA LYS A 637 -17.01 24.95 -44.76
C LYS A 637 -17.01 25.14 -43.24
N PRO A 638 -18.11 25.61 -42.65
CA PRO A 638 -18.24 25.61 -41.19
C PRO A 638 -18.28 24.16 -40.68
N LEU A 639 -17.41 23.83 -39.74
CA LEU A 639 -17.37 22.52 -39.09
C LEU A 639 -18.50 22.43 -38.06
N GLN A 640 -19.29 21.37 -38.12
CA GLN A 640 -20.24 21.02 -37.07
C GLN A 640 -19.45 20.56 -35.83
N LEU A 641 -19.55 21.32 -34.75
CA LEU A 641 -19.15 20.91 -33.40
C LEU A 641 -20.08 19.75 -32.98
N VAL A 642 -19.51 18.58 -32.65
CA VAL A 642 -20.21 17.46 -32.01
C VAL A 642 -19.97 17.54 -30.51
#